data_AF-A0A3G3GRL4-F1
#
_entry.id   AF-A0A3G3GRL4-F1
#
_cell.length_a   1.000
_cell.length_b   1.000
_cell.length_c   1.000
_cell.angle_alpha   90.00
_cell.angle_beta   90.00
_cell.angle_gamma   90.00
#
_symmetry.space_group_name_H-M   'P 1'
#
loop_
_entity.id
_entity.type
_entity.pdbx_description
1 polymer ?
#
loop_
_entity_poly.entity_id
_entity_poly.type
_entity_poly.pdbx_seq_one_letter_code
_entity_poly.pdbx_strand_id
1 'polypeptide(L)'
;MKTKRIFIGWVMSIVWFLGISIGYAQLPTVDLTTHQPTAAPPAGATFEWHNGFPVSAANLMTNTQTAAAAPGVYYGVYNFGTCYSQASPIRVATNSCPTTTVDLRAFVDSTAKPFGTIVTFHSALPASNVNRLTASAVTTAGAGTFYVAFYDPVALCFSSASVIVVATTNCVINYPPVVVVPPIVTTPGVAKTVCGEINDPNIGDTHTVTVCGAASKGTTVQTVSNQTGKVCITYTPNVGQTGVDNVCLVVCDQGGLCDTVRVPITIVPEIPTSPTNQPPVVVVTPIITVQDSITTTCMPILDPNGLGTNSFTVCGAPKHGTANPITTVGGQLCITYTPSSGYFGRDSICVIVCDNGSPSLCDTVNIPITVYPRVQVPTIPQAPIVSLPPIVTKEGVPVSICGPISDPNGGDTHTVTQCNVPLKGSISGLSVNNSSHEVCLTYTPQAGQTGNDKVCLTICDQGNLCVTVEVPVTIIPSNFPPACLTVELKVLLEGPFNPSTSKMETTLNQRGLLPGQTPIGDFAVATPKGQPYNDVPWNYTGTEGHASGFIYPNTVVDWVLVSLRTDSVSVSNVWKGAGLLHDDGTITFIQPCYTINTTASALFVVVEHRNHLGVMSPTKVPIVAGKISFDFTQQDSYVTTDPPSFGQIKDATTNKWLMYAADGNKDDFFENFDINFNDSNRWKLESGIFDQYKKGDYNMDADVNFSDSVLWKKNNGRYSRTPH
;
A
#
# COMPACT_ATOMS: atom_id res chain seq x y z
N MET A 1 -77.09 -8.70 10.46
CA MET A 1 -76.23 -9.90 10.65
C MET A 1 -75.24 -10.01 9.50
N LYS A 2 -74.03 -10.48 9.82
CA LYS A 2 -72.88 -10.81 8.94
C LYS A 2 -71.84 -9.70 8.72
N THR A 3 -71.05 -9.51 9.77
CA THR A 3 -69.58 -9.41 9.82
C THR A 3 -68.83 -9.36 8.47
N LYS A 4 -68.24 -8.21 8.15
CA LYS A 4 -67.19 -8.07 7.11
C LYS A 4 -65.81 -8.17 7.76
N ARG A 5 -65.04 -9.19 7.38
CA ARG A 5 -63.61 -9.31 7.71
C ARG A 5 -62.81 -8.31 6.88
N ILE A 6 -61.92 -7.61 7.57
CA ILE A 6 -60.93 -6.67 7.07
C ILE A 6 -59.79 -7.46 6.42
N PHE A 7 -59.46 -7.14 5.17
CA PHE A 7 -58.18 -7.46 4.54
C PHE A 7 -57.47 -6.13 4.29
N ILE A 8 -56.38 -5.87 5.02
CA ILE A 8 -55.50 -4.72 4.84
C ILE A 8 -54.56 -5.05 3.67
N GLY A 9 -54.81 -4.43 2.52
CA GLY A 9 -53.87 -4.36 1.41
C GLY A 9 -53.07 -3.07 1.52
N TRP A 10 -51.76 -3.21 1.72
CA TRP A 10 -50.81 -2.11 1.82
C TRP A 10 -50.68 -1.38 0.46
N VAL A 11 -51.00 -0.09 0.46
CA VAL A 11 -50.57 0.87 -0.56
C VAL A 11 -49.27 1.48 -0.03
N MET A 12 -48.11 1.08 -0.58
CA MET A 12 -46.85 1.78 -0.33
C MET A 12 -46.75 2.94 -1.32
N SER A 13 -47.01 4.14 -0.80
CA SER A 13 -46.74 5.41 -1.46
C SER A 13 -45.23 5.62 -1.65
N ILE A 14 -44.88 6.23 -2.77
CA ILE A 14 -43.58 6.80 -3.10
C ILE A 14 -43.19 7.79 -1.99
N VAL A 15 -42.18 7.44 -1.19
CA VAL A 15 -41.55 8.36 -0.25
C VAL A 15 -40.38 9.01 -0.99
N TRP A 16 -40.52 10.30 -1.29
CA TRP A 16 -39.40 11.17 -1.58
C TRP A 16 -38.57 11.31 -0.30
N PHE A 17 -37.37 10.74 -0.28
CA PHE A 17 -36.37 11.07 0.74
C PHE A 17 -35.79 12.44 0.40
N LEU A 18 -36.31 13.49 1.02
CA LEU A 18 -35.51 14.67 1.32
C LEU A 18 -34.44 14.20 2.31
N GLY A 19 -33.21 14.03 1.80
CA GLY A 19 -32.06 13.59 2.58
C GLY A 19 -31.76 14.55 3.72
N ILE A 20 -32.12 14.15 4.94
CA ILE A 20 -31.48 14.69 6.14
C ILE A 20 -30.17 13.90 6.28
N SER A 21 -29.07 14.50 5.83
CA SER A 21 -27.72 13.97 5.99
C SER A 21 -27.33 14.02 7.47
N ILE A 22 -27.54 12.94 8.21
CA ILE A 22 -26.98 12.78 9.54
C ILE A 22 -25.57 12.22 9.36
N GLY A 23 -24.56 13.08 9.38
CA GLY A 23 -23.17 12.64 9.41
C GLY A 23 -22.92 11.88 10.72
N TYR A 24 -22.69 10.57 10.64
CA TYR A 24 -22.17 9.78 11.75
C TYR A 24 -20.66 9.98 11.83
N ALA A 25 -20.25 11.18 12.24
CA ALA A 25 -18.87 11.42 12.63
C ALA A 25 -18.68 10.94 14.08
N GLN A 26 -17.77 9.99 14.31
CA GLN A 26 -17.34 9.68 15.67
C GLN A 26 -16.78 10.97 16.28
N LEU A 27 -17.30 11.37 17.46
CA LEU A 27 -16.81 12.56 18.15
C LEU A 27 -15.33 12.37 18.45
N PRO A 28 -14.46 13.32 18.08
CA PRO A 28 -13.03 13.16 18.29
C PRO A 28 -12.76 13.18 19.78
N THR A 29 -11.86 12.30 20.24
CA THR A 29 -11.48 12.18 21.64
C THR A 29 -10.05 12.65 21.85
N VAL A 30 -9.73 13.08 23.07
CA VAL A 30 -8.37 13.48 23.49
C VAL A 30 -7.83 12.50 24.51
N ASP A 31 -6.55 12.14 24.37
CA ASP A 31 -5.81 11.41 25.39
C ASP A 31 -5.20 12.37 26.42
N LEU A 32 -5.83 12.46 27.58
CA LEU A 32 -5.40 13.33 28.68
C LEU A 32 -4.12 12.81 29.38
N THR A 33 -3.69 11.57 29.14
CA THR A 33 -2.42 11.07 29.71
C THR A 33 -1.23 11.85 29.16
N THR A 34 -1.33 12.36 27.93
CA THR A 34 -0.31 13.20 27.30
C THR A 34 -0.13 14.57 27.94
N HIS A 35 -1.09 14.99 28.79
CA HIS A 35 -1.07 16.25 29.54
C HIS A 35 -0.82 16.04 31.04
N GLN A 36 -0.39 14.85 31.46
CA GLN A 36 0.01 14.60 32.85
C GLN A 36 1.37 15.24 33.17
N PRO A 37 1.58 15.71 34.41
CA PRO A 37 2.88 16.22 34.83
C PRO A 37 3.97 15.15 34.69
N THR A 38 5.09 15.51 34.06
CA THR A 38 6.27 14.62 33.93
C THR A 38 7.12 14.58 35.21
N ALA A 39 6.92 15.53 36.12
CA ALA A 39 7.57 15.54 37.42
C ALA A 39 6.99 14.44 38.32
N ALA A 40 7.85 13.79 39.12
CA ALA A 40 7.41 12.79 40.08
C ALA A 40 6.36 13.39 41.04
N PRO A 41 5.26 12.67 41.32
CA PRO A 41 4.26 13.15 42.27
C PRO A 41 4.90 13.35 43.65
N PRO A 42 4.38 14.28 44.47
CA PRO A 42 4.78 14.42 45.86
C PRO A 42 4.73 13.08 46.61
N ALA A 43 5.64 12.88 47.57
CA ALA A 43 5.74 11.61 48.29
C ALA A 43 4.39 11.22 48.93
N GLY A 44 3.89 10.03 48.57
CA GLY A 44 2.61 9.51 49.04
C GLY A 44 1.38 9.99 48.27
N ALA A 45 1.53 10.72 47.17
CA ALA A 45 0.43 11.18 46.33
C ALA A 45 0.31 10.41 45.01
N THR A 46 -0.93 10.24 44.52
CA THR A 46 -1.24 9.72 43.18
C THR A 46 -1.83 10.83 42.31
N PHE A 47 -1.46 10.91 41.04
CA PHE A 47 -2.08 11.85 40.11
C PHE A 47 -3.35 11.23 39.51
N GLU A 48 -4.46 11.96 39.57
CA GLU A 48 -5.79 11.49 39.16
C GLU A 48 -6.49 12.52 38.26
N TRP A 49 -7.26 12.02 37.30
CA TRP A 49 -8.12 12.82 36.43
C TRP A 49 -9.58 12.71 36.86
N HIS A 50 -10.27 13.85 36.90
CA HIS A 50 -11.69 13.92 37.23
C HIS A 50 -12.48 14.65 36.12
N ASN A 51 -13.72 14.23 35.88
CA ASN A 51 -14.61 14.84 34.87
C ASN A 51 -15.63 15.83 35.45
N GLY A 52 -15.47 16.25 36.70
CA GLY A 52 -16.38 17.18 37.36
C GLY A 52 -15.72 17.97 38.48
N PHE A 53 -16.37 19.05 38.88
CA PHE A 53 -15.97 19.90 40.01
C PHE A 53 -17.17 20.13 40.94
N PRO A 54 -17.03 20.05 42.28
CA PRO A 54 -15.81 19.75 43.03
C PRO A 54 -15.28 18.33 42.79
N VAL A 55 -13.96 18.15 42.91
CA VAL A 55 -13.31 16.84 42.73
C VAL A 55 -13.72 15.88 43.85
N SER A 56 -14.05 14.64 43.50
CA SER A 56 -14.46 13.60 44.45
C SER A 56 -14.28 12.20 43.85
N ALA A 57 -14.38 11.16 44.67
CA ALA A 57 -14.36 9.78 44.17
C ALA A 57 -15.47 9.49 43.13
N ALA A 58 -16.57 10.24 43.14
CA ALA A 58 -17.70 10.01 42.23
C ALA A 58 -17.44 10.46 40.77
N ASN A 59 -16.45 11.33 40.54
CA ASN A 59 -16.10 11.86 39.22
C ASN A 59 -14.68 11.48 38.79
N LEU A 60 -14.08 10.49 39.46
CA LEU A 60 -12.78 9.91 39.10
C LEU A 60 -12.88 9.18 37.75
N MET A 61 -11.93 9.46 36.86
CA MET A 61 -11.84 8.84 35.54
C MET A 61 -11.03 7.54 35.57
N THR A 62 -11.49 6.55 34.82
CA THR A 62 -10.71 5.33 34.52
C THR A 62 -9.62 5.62 33.49
N ASN A 63 -8.65 4.71 33.34
CA ASN A 63 -7.61 4.81 32.31
C ASN A 63 -8.22 4.92 30.89
N THR A 64 -9.28 4.15 30.60
CA THR A 64 -9.97 4.21 29.30
C THR A 64 -10.64 5.56 29.06
N GLN A 65 -11.31 6.12 30.08
CA GLN A 65 -11.91 7.45 29.97
C GLN A 65 -10.86 8.56 29.83
N THR A 66 -9.69 8.37 30.45
CA THR A 66 -8.56 9.30 30.36
C THR A 66 -7.94 9.30 28.96
N ALA A 67 -7.81 8.13 28.35
CA ALA A 67 -7.27 7.97 27.00
C ALA A 67 -8.25 8.40 25.88
N ALA A 68 -9.54 8.55 26.20
CA ALA A 68 -10.59 8.88 25.24
C ALA A 68 -11.57 9.92 25.80
N ALA A 69 -11.06 11.05 26.27
CA ALA A 69 -11.86 12.12 26.84
C ALA A 69 -12.70 12.83 25.76
N ALA A 70 -14.00 12.97 26.04
CA ALA A 70 -14.97 13.66 25.18
C ALA A 70 -14.89 15.19 25.37
N PRO A 71 -15.63 16.00 24.59
CA PRO A 71 -15.67 17.45 24.79
C PRO A 71 -16.17 17.80 26.19
N GLY A 72 -15.44 18.66 26.90
CA GLY A 72 -15.75 18.98 28.30
C GLY A 72 -14.60 19.62 29.06
N VAL A 73 -14.77 19.75 30.38
CA VAL A 73 -13.74 20.26 31.28
C VAL A 73 -13.33 19.15 32.24
N TYR A 74 -12.03 18.88 32.30
CA TYR A 74 -11.42 17.86 33.13
C TYR A 74 -10.46 18.49 34.12
N TYR A 75 -10.23 17.82 35.25
CA TYR A 75 -9.48 18.35 36.37
C TYR A 75 -8.39 17.36 36.78
N GLY A 76 -7.13 17.79 36.70
CA GLY A 76 -5.99 17.05 37.22
C GLY A 76 -5.70 17.43 38.67
N VAL A 77 -5.53 16.45 39.55
CA VAL A 77 -5.22 16.63 40.98
C VAL A 77 -4.22 15.60 41.47
N TYR A 78 -3.49 15.94 42.52
CA TYR A 78 -2.77 14.98 43.35
C TYR A 78 -3.66 14.57 44.53
N ASN A 79 -3.89 13.27 44.70
CA ASN A 79 -4.65 12.67 45.78
C ASN A 79 -3.70 12.19 46.89
N PHE A 80 -3.93 12.64 48.13
CA PHE A 80 -3.15 12.27 49.32
C PHE A 80 -3.92 11.29 50.24
N GLY A 81 -4.92 10.59 49.70
CA GLY A 81 -5.77 9.64 50.41
C GLY A 81 -7.01 10.26 51.03
N THR A 82 -6.87 11.33 51.84
CA THR A 82 -8.00 12.01 52.49
C THR A 82 -8.28 13.42 51.96
N CYS A 83 -7.41 13.96 51.11
CA CYS A 83 -7.56 15.28 50.51
C CYS A 83 -6.93 15.36 49.11
N TYR A 84 -7.37 16.36 48.33
CA TYR A 84 -6.89 16.64 46.98
C TYR A 84 -6.10 17.95 46.94
N SER A 85 -5.12 18.04 46.05
CA SER A 85 -4.48 19.31 45.69
C SER A 85 -5.46 20.28 45.01
N GLN A 86 -5.03 21.52 44.81
CA GLN A 86 -5.75 22.44 43.94
C GLN A 86 -5.91 21.84 42.54
N ALA A 87 -7.14 21.85 42.03
CA ALA A 87 -7.48 21.27 40.74
C ALA A 87 -7.00 22.15 39.58
N SER A 88 -6.34 21.52 38.60
CA SER A 88 -5.90 22.18 37.38
C SER A 88 -6.83 21.80 36.22
N PRO A 89 -7.59 22.76 35.64
CA PRO A 89 -8.54 22.45 34.58
C PRO A 89 -7.87 22.32 33.21
N ILE A 90 -8.31 21.33 32.43
CA ILE A 90 -8.07 21.19 30.99
C ILE A 90 -9.42 21.17 30.27
N ARG A 91 -9.53 21.94 29.19
CA ARG A 91 -10.73 21.97 28.35
C ARG A 91 -10.50 21.16 27.09
N VAL A 92 -11.32 20.16 26.83
CA VAL A 92 -11.35 19.45 25.56
C VAL A 92 -12.43 20.08 24.69
N ALA A 93 -12.02 20.62 23.55
CA ALA A 93 -12.87 21.30 22.59
C ALA A 93 -12.87 20.57 21.25
N THR A 94 -14.03 20.49 20.60
CA THR A 94 -14.18 19.80 19.32
C THR A 94 -15.02 20.60 18.34
N ASN A 95 -14.81 20.37 17.05
CA ASN A 95 -15.65 20.97 16.02
C ASN A 95 -17.02 20.27 15.96
N SER A 96 -18.01 21.00 15.46
CA SER A 96 -19.32 20.46 15.10
C SER A 96 -19.50 20.55 13.59
N CYS A 97 -19.72 19.42 12.93
CA CYS A 97 -19.92 19.40 11.49
C CYS A 97 -21.12 20.28 11.08
N PRO A 98 -21.01 21.04 9.98
CA PRO A 98 -20.01 20.94 8.90
C PRO A 98 -18.71 21.72 9.13
N THR A 99 -18.55 22.42 10.26
CA THR A 99 -17.36 23.24 10.54
C THR A 99 -16.17 22.33 10.86
N THR A 100 -15.00 22.58 10.28
CA THR A 100 -13.76 21.79 10.50
C THR A 100 -12.82 22.39 11.56
N THR A 101 -13.18 23.54 12.11
CA THR A 101 -12.39 24.29 13.08
C THR A 101 -13.19 24.60 14.34
N VAL A 102 -12.50 25.08 15.37
CA VAL A 102 -13.07 25.39 16.69
C VAL A 102 -12.89 26.88 16.99
N ASP A 103 -13.96 27.52 17.46
CA ASP A 103 -13.89 28.84 18.07
C ASP A 103 -13.54 28.70 19.56
N LEU A 104 -12.28 29.02 19.91
CA LEU A 104 -11.77 28.88 21.28
C LEU A 104 -12.56 29.72 22.30
N ARG A 105 -13.23 30.78 21.86
CA ARG A 105 -14.01 31.66 22.73
C ARG A 105 -15.25 30.97 23.30
N ALA A 106 -15.82 30.02 22.56
CA ALA A 106 -17.00 29.28 23.00
C ALA A 106 -16.75 28.41 24.24
N PHE A 107 -15.47 28.12 24.54
CA PHE A 107 -15.07 27.22 25.61
C PHE A 107 -14.55 27.96 26.85
N VAL A 108 -14.53 29.29 26.84
CA VAL A 108 -14.05 30.12 27.95
C VAL A 108 -15.17 31.07 28.38
N ASP A 109 -15.51 31.04 29.66
CA ASP A 109 -16.38 32.06 30.23
C ASP A 109 -15.62 33.38 30.39
N SER A 110 -15.80 34.27 29.42
CA SER A 110 -15.17 35.59 29.41
C SER A 110 -15.73 36.55 30.48
N THR A 111 -16.83 36.18 31.15
CA THR A 111 -17.45 37.00 32.19
C THR A 111 -16.83 36.78 33.57
N ALA A 112 -16.25 35.59 33.80
CA ALA A 112 -15.59 35.19 35.05
C ALA A 112 -14.12 35.63 35.16
N LYS A 113 -13.80 36.85 34.69
CA LYS A 113 -12.43 37.40 34.68
C LYS A 113 -12.19 38.42 35.81
N PRO A 114 -10.96 38.55 36.35
CA PRO A 114 -10.63 39.62 37.27
C PRO A 114 -10.88 41.02 36.69
N PHE A 115 -11.29 41.98 37.54
CA PHE A 115 -11.57 43.36 37.12
C PHE A 115 -10.34 43.98 36.43
N GLY A 116 -10.56 44.71 35.33
CA GLY A 116 -9.49 45.36 34.57
C GLY A 116 -8.71 44.45 33.60
N THR A 117 -8.85 43.13 33.68
CA THR A 117 -8.14 42.19 32.78
C THR A 117 -8.91 41.86 31.50
N ILE A 118 -8.24 41.29 30.50
CA ILE A 118 -8.86 40.71 29.30
C ILE A 118 -8.44 39.26 29.09
N VAL A 119 -9.29 38.46 28.45
CA VAL A 119 -8.96 37.07 28.08
C VAL A 119 -8.10 37.05 26.83
N THR A 120 -6.99 36.31 26.85
CA THR A 120 -6.08 36.12 25.73
C THR A 120 -5.80 34.65 25.47
N PHE A 121 -5.65 34.28 24.20
CA PHE A 121 -5.37 32.91 23.76
C PHE A 121 -3.94 32.83 23.22
N HIS A 122 -3.29 31.69 23.41
CA HIS A 122 -1.88 31.50 23.12
C HIS A 122 -1.60 30.12 22.53
N SER A 123 -0.56 30.01 21.69
CA SER A 123 -0.11 28.74 21.11
C SER A 123 0.92 27.98 21.96
N ALA A 124 1.49 28.61 22.99
CA ALA A 124 2.54 28.01 23.82
C ALA A 124 2.55 28.59 25.25
N LEU A 125 3.28 27.91 26.14
CA LEU A 125 3.64 28.39 27.49
C LEU A 125 5.11 28.85 27.54
N PRO A 126 5.46 29.81 28.42
CA PRO A 126 4.54 30.66 29.17
C PRO A 126 3.78 31.64 28.26
N ALA A 127 2.62 32.12 28.69
CA ALA A 127 1.84 33.09 27.94
C ALA A 127 2.65 34.39 27.75
N SER A 128 2.76 34.86 26.50
CA SER A 128 3.51 36.06 26.13
C SER A 128 2.87 36.79 24.96
N ASN A 129 3.35 37.99 24.64
CA ASN A 129 2.91 38.70 23.43
C ASN A 129 3.34 37.98 22.13
N VAL A 130 4.43 37.19 22.17
CA VAL A 130 4.98 36.52 20.98
C VAL A 130 4.07 35.36 20.53
N ASN A 131 3.49 34.63 21.49
CA ASN A 131 2.65 33.46 21.19
C ASN A 131 1.15 33.75 21.32
N ARG A 132 0.75 35.02 21.46
CA ARG A 132 -0.65 35.44 21.55
C ARG A 132 -1.34 35.30 20.20
N LEU A 133 -2.44 34.56 20.17
CA LEU A 133 -3.29 34.38 19.01
C LEU A 133 -4.15 35.63 18.76
N THR A 134 -4.41 35.92 17.48
CA THR A 134 -5.19 37.08 17.04
C THR A 134 -6.36 36.66 16.17
N ALA A 135 -7.48 37.39 16.27
CA ALA A 135 -8.65 37.33 15.38
C ALA A 135 -8.98 35.91 14.87
N SER A 136 -8.74 35.65 13.57
CA SER A 136 -9.09 34.40 12.89
C SER A 136 -8.46 33.17 13.54
N ALA A 137 -7.22 33.25 14.04
CA ALA A 137 -6.56 32.12 14.68
C ALA A 137 -7.27 31.66 15.97
N VAL A 138 -8.05 32.54 16.61
CA VAL A 138 -8.87 32.20 17.77
C VAL A 138 -10.19 31.55 17.36
N THR A 139 -10.75 31.93 16.21
CA THR A 139 -12.07 31.49 15.75
C THR A 139 -12.05 30.30 14.80
N THR A 140 -10.88 29.97 14.25
CA THR A 140 -10.69 28.87 13.30
C THR A 140 -9.54 27.96 13.75
N ALA A 141 -9.48 27.63 15.05
CA ALA A 141 -8.44 26.77 15.59
C ALA A 141 -8.60 25.33 15.07
N GLY A 142 -7.54 24.78 14.49
CA GLY A 142 -7.44 23.36 14.13
C GLY A 142 -7.08 22.49 15.33
N ALA A 143 -6.88 21.18 15.12
CA ALA A 143 -6.41 20.28 16.16
C ALA A 143 -5.07 20.75 16.75
N GLY A 144 -4.94 20.72 18.08
CA GLY A 144 -3.75 21.19 18.78
C GLY A 144 -3.99 21.54 20.24
N THR A 145 -2.91 21.89 20.95
CA THR A 145 -2.99 22.40 22.33
C THR A 145 -2.82 23.92 22.33
N PHE A 146 -3.78 24.60 22.93
CA PHE A 146 -3.83 26.04 23.09
C PHE A 146 -3.93 26.40 24.57
N TYR A 147 -3.66 27.66 24.88
CA TYR A 147 -3.63 28.15 26.25
C TYR A 147 -4.45 29.42 26.36
N VAL A 148 -5.16 29.58 27.47
CA VAL A 148 -5.93 30.79 27.78
C VAL A 148 -5.41 31.42 29.07
N ALA A 149 -5.15 32.72 29.04
CA ALA A 149 -4.68 33.50 30.18
C ALA A 149 -5.47 34.81 30.31
N PHE A 150 -5.41 35.43 31.49
CA PHE A 150 -5.84 36.81 31.67
C PHE A 150 -4.64 37.74 31.50
N TYR A 151 -4.82 38.81 30.74
CA TYR A 151 -3.84 39.87 30.54
C TYR A 151 -4.29 41.14 31.28
N ASP A 152 -3.41 41.68 32.12
CA ASP A 152 -3.59 42.98 32.75
C ASP A 152 -2.90 44.06 31.89
N PRO A 153 -3.65 44.97 31.25
CA PRO A 153 -3.09 46.01 30.40
C PRO A 153 -2.39 47.13 31.18
N VAL A 154 -2.61 47.25 32.49
CA VAL A 154 -1.97 48.23 33.36
C VAL A 154 -0.66 47.69 33.90
N ALA A 155 -0.66 46.45 34.41
CA ALA A 155 0.52 45.79 34.94
C ALA A 155 1.40 45.11 33.86
N LEU A 156 0.90 45.01 32.62
CA LEU A 156 1.56 44.39 31.47
C LEU A 156 1.98 42.92 31.72
N CYS A 157 1.20 42.18 32.50
CA CYS A 157 1.50 40.80 32.87
C CYS A 157 0.36 39.83 32.52
N PHE A 158 0.71 38.55 32.40
CA PHE A 158 -0.22 37.46 32.17
C PHE A 158 -0.41 36.63 33.44
N SER A 159 -1.63 36.13 33.67
CA SER A 159 -1.88 35.10 34.68
C SER A 159 -1.24 33.77 34.28
N SER A 160 -1.27 32.79 35.20
CA SER A 160 -1.10 31.39 34.79
C SER A 160 -2.13 31.04 33.72
N ALA A 161 -1.71 30.30 32.71
CA ALA A 161 -2.59 29.92 31.61
C ALA A 161 -3.21 28.55 31.86
N SER A 162 -4.48 28.41 31.50
CA SER A 162 -5.20 27.13 31.47
C SER A 162 -5.11 26.51 30.09
N VAL A 163 -5.18 25.18 30.01
CA VAL A 163 -5.02 24.43 28.77
C VAL A 163 -6.37 24.22 28.06
N ILE A 164 -6.38 24.39 26.74
CA ILE A 164 -7.46 24.01 25.83
C ILE A 164 -6.87 23.04 24.80
N VAL A 165 -7.33 21.80 24.79
CA VAL A 165 -6.96 20.81 23.77
C VAL A 165 -8.08 20.75 22.75
N VAL A 166 -7.75 21.08 21.51
CA VAL A 166 -8.65 21.01 20.37
C VAL A 166 -8.43 19.70 19.63
N ALA A 167 -9.49 18.95 19.43
CA ALA A 167 -9.51 17.82 18.51
C ALA A 167 -10.54 18.08 17.40
N THR A 168 -10.13 17.93 16.15
CA THR A 168 -11.02 18.17 15.00
C THR A 168 -11.30 16.86 14.27
N THR A 169 -12.56 16.60 13.96
CA THR A 169 -12.97 15.54 13.04
C THR A 169 -13.13 16.11 11.64
N ASN A 170 -12.59 15.40 10.65
CA ASN A 170 -12.79 15.74 9.26
C ASN A 170 -14.23 15.42 8.87
N CYS A 171 -14.99 16.42 8.46
CA CYS A 171 -16.41 16.25 8.11
C CYS A 171 -16.51 15.78 6.66
N VAL A 172 -16.56 14.46 6.46
CA VAL A 172 -16.91 13.88 5.15
C VAL A 172 -18.41 13.73 5.10
N ILE A 173 -19.06 14.41 4.15
CA ILE A 173 -20.48 14.20 3.86
C ILE A 173 -20.57 12.93 3.02
N ASN A 174 -21.33 11.95 3.48
CA ASN A 174 -21.57 10.72 2.74
C ASN A 174 -22.71 10.91 1.72
N TYR A 175 -22.51 10.46 0.49
CA TYR A 175 -23.47 10.49 -0.62
C TYR A 175 -23.71 9.06 -1.10
N PRO A 176 -24.95 8.71 -1.52
CA PRO A 176 -25.19 7.39 -2.10
C PRO A 176 -24.40 7.22 -3.41
N PRO A 177 -23.96 5.99 -3.72
CA PRO A 177 -23.41 5.68 -5.04
C PRO A 177 -24.50 5.79 -6.11
N VAL A 178 -24.14 5.97 -7.38
CA VAL A 178 -25.04 5.76 -8.53
C VAL A 178 -24.52 4.63 -9.40
N VAL A 179 -25.37 3.65 -9.64
CA VAL A 179 -25.01 2.39 -10.29
C VAL A 179 -25.68 2.28 -11.63
N VAL A 180 -24.85 2.12 -12.67
CA VAL A 180 -25.32 2.00 -14.05
C VAL A 180 -24.81 0.69 -14.62
N VAL A 181 -25.72 -0.28 -14.76
CA VAL A 181 -25.40 -1.60 -15.31
C VAL A 181 -25.97 -1.73 -16.73
N PRO A 182 -25.16 -2.17 -17.71
CA PRO A 182 -25.67 -2.47 -19.04
C PRO A 182 -26.75 -3.57 -19.01
N PRO A 183 -27.68 -3.57 -19.97
CA PRO A 183 -28.62 -4.67 -20.16
C PRO A 183 -27.92 -5.97 -20.53
N ILE A 184 -28.53 -7.11 -20.21
CA ILE A 184 -28.03 -8.45 -20.57
C ILE A 184 -28.81 -8.97 -21.78
N VAL A 185 -28.10 -9.42 -22.80
CA VAL A 185 -28.66 -10.15 -23.94
C VAL A 185 -27.96 -11.50 -24.06
N THR A 186 -28.73 -12.60 -24.03
CA THR A 186 -28.18 -13.96 -24.10
C THR A 186 -29.18 -14.94 -24.72
N THR A 187 -28.76 -16.14 -25.11
CA THR A 187 -29.63 -17.23 -25.59
C THR A 187 -29.95 -18.23 -24.47
N PRO A 188 -30.98 -19.10 -24.62
CA PRO A 188 -31.38 -20.03 -23.57
C PRO A 188 -30.23 -20.93 -23.13
N GLY A 189 -30.01 -21.06 -21.82
CA GLY A 189 -28.95 -21.91 -21.25
C GLY A 189 -27.53 -21.33 -21.35
N VAL A 190 -27.32 -20.17 -21.97
CA VAL A 190 -25.99 -19.55 -22.09
C VAL A 190 -25.82 -18.47 -21.03
N ALA A 191 -24.83 -18.65 -20.15
CA ALA A 191 -24.47 -17.66 -19.14
C ALA A 191 -23.84 -16.42 -19.79
N LYS A 192 -24.26 -15.23 -19.36
CA LYS A 192 -23.69 -13.95 -19.81
C LYS A 192 -23.38 -13.05 -18.62
N THR A 193 -22.16 -12.52 -18.60
CA THR A 193 -21.70 -11.54 -17.62
C THR A 193 -21.68 -10.14 -18.22
N VAL A 194 -22.18 -9.17 -17.47
CA VAL A 194 -22.03 -7.73 -17.74
C VAL A 194 -21.57 -7.04 -16.46
N CYS A 195 -20.82 -5.95 -16.61
CA CYS A 195 -20.38 -5.13 -15.48
C CYS A 195 -20.85 -3.70 -15.68
N GLY A 196 -21.37 -3.10 -14.61
CA GLY A 196 -21.73 -1.69 -14.52
C GLY A 196 -20.74 -0.90 -13.68
N GLU A 197 -20.65 0.39 -13.96
CA GLU A 197 -19.86 1.33 -13.16
C GLU A 197 -20.65 1.72 -11.90
N ILE A 198 -19.91 1.84 -10.79
CA ILE A 198 -20.38 2.41 -9.53
C ILE A 198 -19.74 3.78 -9.42
N ASN A 199 -20.55 4.83 -9.55
CA ASN A 199 -20.10 6.21 -9.41
C ASN A 199 -20.43 6.70 -8.00
N ASP A 200 -19.43 6.68 -7.12
CA ASP A 200 -19.56 7.18 -5.75
C ASP A 200 -18.74 8.47 -5.57
N PRO A 201 -19.36 9.59 -5.14
CA PRO A 201 -18.65 10.81 -4.77
C PRO A 201 -17.63 10.65 -3.65
N ASN A 202 -17.83 9.66 -2.77
CA ASN A 202 -16.99 9.41 -1.62
C ASN A 202 -15.77 8.57 -2.04
N ILE A 203 -14.67 9.26 -2.33
CA ILE A 203 -13.43 8.63 -2.78
C ILE A 203 -12.90 7.67 -1.70
N GLY A 204 -12.72 6.40 -2.11
CA GLY A 204 -12.21 5.34 -1.24
C GLY A 204 -13.30 4.53 -0.54
N ASP A 205 -14.58 4.86 -0.76
CA ASP A 205 -15.68 4.08 -0.20
C ASP A 205 -15.68 2.64 -0.73
N THR A 206 -16.04 1.74 0.18
CA THR A 206 -16.26 0.33 -0.15
C THR A 206 -17.74 0.08 -0.33
N HIS A 207 -18.05 -0.72 -1.34
CA HIS A 207 -19.40 -1.01 -1.78
C HIS A 207 -19.74 -2.47 -1.51
N THR A 208 -21.01 -2.67 -1.19
CA THR A 208 -21.63 -4.00 -1.07
C THR A 208 -22.79 -4.10 -2.05
N VAL A 209 -23.07 -5.30 -2.55
CA VAL A 209 -24.19 -5.55 -3.48
C VAL A 209 -25.10 -6.64 -2.92
N THR A 210 -26.40 -6.39 -2.97
CA THR A 210 -27.45 -7.33 -2.58
C THR A 210 -28.53 -7.44 -3.65
N VAL A 211 -29.23 -8.56 -3.71
CA VAL A 211 -30.33 -8.79 -4.66
C VAL A 211 -31.66 -8.46 -3.98
N CYS A 212 -32.36 -7.42 -4.46
CA CYS A 212 -33.69 -7.03 -3.99
C CYS A 212 -34.85 -7.73 -4.71
N GLY A 213 -34.56 -8.45 -5.79
CA GLY A 213 -35.55 -9.16 -6.60
C GLY A 213 -34.85 -10.06 -7.59
N ALA A 214 -35.04 -11.37 -7.42
CA ALA A 214 -34.42 -12.38 -8.27
C ALA A 214 -35.05 -12.43 -9.67
N ALA A 215 -34.23 -12.83 -10.64
CA ALA A 215 -34.69 -13.12 -11.99
C ALA A 215 -35.70 -14.28 -11.99
N SER A 216 -36.72 -14.19 -12.84
CA SER A 216 -37.83 -15.15 -12.89
C SER A 216 -37.61 -16.31 -13.86
N LYS A 217 -36.69 -16.16 -14.82
CA LYS A 217 -36.42 -17.09 -15.92
C LYS A 217 -35.00 -17.64 -15.92
N GLY A 218 -34.24 -17.40 -14.85
CA GLY A 218 -32.86 -17.87 -14.72
C GLY A 218 -32.27 -17.60 -13.35
N THR A 219 -30.97 -17.83 -13.21
CA THR A 219 -30.21 -17.59 -11.98
C THR A 219 -29.20 -16.46 -12.17
N THR A 220 -28.91 -15.74 -11.09
CA THR A 220 -27.98 -14.60 -11.09
C THR A 220 -26.89 -14.79 -10.05
N VAL A 221 -25.66 -14.47 -10.42
CA VAL A 221 -24.51 -14.34 -9.51
C VAL A 221 -23.93 -12.93 -9.68
N GLN A 222 -23.83 -12.19 -8.59
CA GLN A 222 -23.32 -10.83 -8.57
C GLN A 222 -22.01 -10.74 -7.79
N THR A 223 -21.12 -9.86 -8.25
CA THR A 223 -19.87 -9.51 -7.57
C THR A 223 -19.67 -8.01 -7.59
N VAL A 224 -19.00 -7.49 -6.56
CA VAL A 224 -18.59 -6.08 -6.48
C VAL A 224 -17.08 -6.02 -6.33
N SER A 225 -16.44 -5.12 -7.07
CA SER A 225 -15.00 -4.88 -7.03
C SER A 225 -14.74 -3.42 -6.69
N ASN A 226 -14.33 -3.17 -5.45
CA ASN A 226 -13.97 -1.84 -4.96
C ASN A 226 -12.66 -1.33 -5.56
N GLN A 227 -11.80 -2.22 -6.05
CA GLN A 227 -10.57 -1.83 -6.76
C GLN A 227 -10.86 -1.21 -8.11
N THR A 228 -11.92 -1.68 -8.79
CA THR A 228 -12.27 -1.22 -10.13
C THR A 228 -13.48 -0.30 -10.15
N GLY A 229 -14.20 -0.14 -9.03
CA GLY A 229 -15.45 0.62 -8.95
C GLY A 229 -16.59 0.00 -9.76
N LYS A 230 -16.70 -1.34 -9.80
CA LYS A 230 -17.67 -2.02 -10.66
C LYS A 230 -18.52 -3.04 -9.92
N VAL A 231 -19.77 -3.17 -10.35
CA VAL A 231 -20.66 -4.29 -10.02
C VAL A 231 -20.84 -5.16 -11.26
N CYS A 232 -20.52 -6.45 -11.15
CA CYS A 232 -20.71 -7.41 -12.23
C CYS A 232 -21.84 -8.36 -11.89
N ILE A 233 -22.62 -8.73 -12.91
CA ILE A 233 -23.68 -9.71 -12.80
C ILE A 233 -23.55 -10.74 -13.92
N THR A 234 -23.55 -12.01 -13.53
CA THR A 234 -23.64 -13.17 -14.42
C THR A 234 -25.05 -13.72 -14.33
N TYR A 235 -25.76 -13.72 -15.47
CA TYR A 235 -27.09 -14.30 -15.58
C TYR A 235 -27.06 -15.57 -16.43
N THR A 236 -27.69 -16.63 -15.94
CA THR A 236 -27.84 -17.91 -16.65
C THR A 236 -29.32 -18.20 -16.81
N PRO A 237 -29.88 -18.09 -18.03
CA PRO A 237 -31.27 -18.44 -18.29
C PRO A 237 -31.51 -19.93 -18.05
N ASN A 238 -32.68 -20.27 -17.50
CA ASN A 238 -33.13 -21.66 -17.45
C ASN A 238 -33.34 -22.19 -18.89
N VAL A 239 -33.07 -23.47 -19.10
CA VAL A 239 -33.20 -24.12 -20.40
C VAL A 239 -34.61 -23.90 -20.97
N GLY A 240 -34.68 -23.48 -22.23
CA GLY A 240 -35.94 -23.25 -22.97
C GLY A 240 -36.70 -21.96 -22.60
N GLN A 241 -36.21 -21.13 -21.68
CA GLN A 241 -36.81 -19.83 -21.41
C GLN A 241 -36.43 -18.81 -22.48
N THR A 242 -37.37 -17.95 -22.87
CA THR A 242 -37.17 -16.85 -23.83
C THR A 242 -37.87 -15.57 -23.38
N GLY A 243 -37.57 -14.46 -24.06
CA GLY A 243 -38.18 -13.16 -23.82
C GLY A 243 -37.54 -12.38 -22.68
N VAL A 244 -38.26 -11.40 -22.14
CA VAL A 244 -37.73 -10.47 -21.13
C VAL A 244 -37.70 -11.10 -19.73
N ASP A 245 -36.71 -10.70 -18.94
CA ASP A 245 -36.57 -10.92 -17.51
C ASP A 245 -35.91 -9.69 -16.87
N ASN A 246 -35.80 -9.64 -15.55
CA ASN A 246 -35.08 -8.57 -14.85
C ASN A 246 -34.55 -9.04 -13.49
N VAL A 247 -33.51 -8.37 -13.01
CA VAL A 247 -32.98 -8.57 -11.67
C VAL A 247 -32.81 -7.21 -10.99
N CYS A 248 -33.18 -7.14 -9.72
CA CYS A 248 -33.06 -5.95 -8.88
C CYS A 248 -31.82 -6.10 -7.99
N LEU A 249 -30.91 -5.13 -8.07
CA LEU A 249 -29.74 -5.03 -7.21
C LEU A 249 -29.84 -3.76 -6.35
N VAL A 250 -29.40 -3.86 -5.10
CA VAL A 250 -29.14 -2.72 -4.21
C VAL A 250 -27.64 -2.68 -3.95
N VAL A 251 -27.00 -1.57 -4.29
CA VAL A 251 -25.58 -1.33 -4.03
C VAL A 251 -25.48 -0.24 -2.98
N CYS A 252 -24.81 -0.54 -1.87
CA CYS A 252 -24.65 0.38 -0.75
C CYS A 252 -23.17 0.73 -0.54
N ASP A 253 -22.91 1.97 -0.15
CA ASP A 253 -21.61 2.42 0.35
C ASP A 253 -21.36 1.93 1.79
N GLN A 254 -20.21 2.29 2.36
CA GLN A 254 -19.82 1.92 3.72
C GLN A 254 -20.65 2.64 4.78
N GLY A 255 -21.18 3.82 4.47
CA GLY A 255 -22.09 4.59 5.31
C GLY A 255 -23.55 4.10 5.30
N GLY A 256 -23.86 3.10 4.48
CA GLY A 256 -25.19 2.48 4.36
C GLY A 256 -26.16 3.25 3.46
N LEU A 257 -25.71 4.25 2.69
CA LEU A 257 -26.53 4.86 1.64
C LEU A 257 -26.45 3.99 0.39
N CYS A 258 -27.57 3.84 -0.32
CA CYS A 258 -27.68 2.86 -1.38
C CYS A 258 -28.37 3.41 -2.64
N ASP A 259 -28.01 2.83 -3.77
CA ASP A 259 -28.75 2.93 -5.03
C ASP A 259 -29.35 1.59 -5.44
N THR A 260 -30.51 1.63 -6.08
CA THR A 260 -31.26 0.46 -6.51
C THR A 260 -31.38 0.45 -8.03
N VAL A 261 -30.71 -0.53 -8.65
CA VAL A 261 -30.71 -0.71 -10.10
C VAL A 261 -31.52 -1.94 -10.49
N ARG A 262 -32.35 -1.80 -11.53
CA ARG A 262 -33.02 -2.93 -12.17
C ARG A 262 -32.32 -3.23 -13.49
N VAL A 263 -31.63 -4.36 -13.56
CA VAL A 263 -30.93 -4.81 -14.75
C VAL A 263 -31.92 -5.55 -15.65
N PRO A 264 -32.25 -5.00 -16.83
CA PRO A 264 -33.13 -5.67 -17.77
C PRO A 264 -32.37 -6.76 -18.53
N ILE A 265 -33.05 -7.87 -18.77
CA ILE A 265 -32.49 -9.07 -19.39
C ILE A 265 -33.37 -9.45 -20.59
N THR A 266 -32.76 -9.67 -21.74
CA THR A 266 -33.44 -10.20 -22.93
C THR A 266 -32.85 -11.56 -23.29
N ILE A 267 -33.68 -12.61 -23.17
CA ILE A 267 -33.32 -13.97 -23.59
C ILE A 267 -33.79 -14.17 -25.03
N VAL A 268 -32.83 -14.16 -25.94
CA VAL A 268 -33.03 -14.22 -27.38
C VAL A 268 -33.54 -15.60 -27.78
N PRO A 269 -34.73 -15.74 -28.38
CA PRO A 269 -35.20 -17.02 -28.87
C PRO A 269 -34.35 -17.47 -30.07
N GLU A 270 -34.15 -18.78 -30.19
CA GLU A 270 -33.71 -19.37 -31.46
C GLU A 270 -34.90 -19.33 -32.42
N ILE A 271 -34.80 -18.56 -33.50
CA ILE A 271 -35.78 -18.62 -34.59
C ILE A 271 -35.34 -19.70 -35.58
N PRO A 272 -36.21 -20.70 -35.88
CA PRO A 272 -35.95 -21.65 -36.94
C PRO A 272 -35.97 -20.94 -38.30
N THR A 273 -35.19 -21.46 -39.24
CA THR A 273 -35.19 -20.93 -40.61
C THR A 273 -36.52 -21.20 -41.29
N SER A 274 -37.06 -20.19 -41.99
CA SER A 274 -38.32 -20.25 -42.71
C SER A 274 -38.07 -20.22 -44.23
N PRO A 275 -38.70 -21.11 -45.02
CA PRO A 275 -38.59 -21.06 -46.48
C PRO A 275 -39.47 -19.97 -47.11
N THR A 276 -40.41 -19.37 -46.37
CA THR A 276 -41.25 -18.25 -46.83
C THR A 276 -40.81 -16.95 -46.19
N ASN A 277 -40.85 -15.83 -46.94
CA ASN A 277 -40.44 -14.52 -46.45
C ASN A 277 -41.23 -14.12 -45.19
N GLN A 278 -40.53 -13.66 -44.16
CA GLN A 278 -41.04 -13.19 -42.87
C GLN A 278 -40.33 -11.88 -42.49
N PRO A 279 -41.01 -10.96 -41.80
CA PRO A 279 -40.36 -9.73 -41.36
C PRO A 279 -39.20 -10.03 -40.37
N PRO A 280 -38.16 -9.19 -40.36
CA PRO A 280 -37.07 -9.31 -39.40
C PRO A 280 -37.55 -8.89 -38.00
N VAL A 281 -36.99 -9.48 -36.95
CA VAL A 281 -37.31 -9.17 -35.55
C VAL A 281 -36.12 -8.49 -34.89
N VAL A 282 -36.33 -7.33 -34.26
CA VAL A 282 -35.29 -6.67 -33.45
C VAL A 282 -35.35 -7.17 -32.01
N VAL A 283 -34.22 -7.69 -31.53
CA VAL A 283 -34.07 -8.09 -30.12
C VAL A 283 -33.84 -6.85 -29.27
N VAL A 284 -34.93 -6.31 -28.73
CA VAL A 284 -34.88 -5.05 -27.95
C VAL A 284 -33.98 -5.19 -26.74
N THR A 285 -33.03 -4.25 -26.69
CA THR A 285 -32.13 -4.03 -25.58
C THR A 285 -32.31 -2.58 -25.13
N PRO A 286 -32.74 -2.30 -23.89
CA PRO A 286 -32.98 -0.93 -23.45
C PRO A 286 -31.67 -0.12 -23.46
N ILE A 287 -31.75 1.14 -23.86
CA ILE A 287 -30.61 2.06 -23.80
C ILE A 287 -30.53 2.63 -22.38
N ILE A 288 -29.36 2.53 -21.75
CA ILE A 288 -29.12 3.03 -20.40
C ILE A 288 -27.90 3.97 -20.44
N THR A 289 -28.03 5.16 -19.87
CA THR A 289 -26.94 6.12 -19.72
C THR A 289 -27.12 6.99 -18.47
N VAL A 290 -26.10 7.78 -18.15
CA VAL A 290 -26.13 8.82 -17.12
C VAL A 290 -26.47 10.18 -17.76
N GLN A 291 -27.03 11.09 -16.98
CA GLN A 291 -27.29 12.48 -17.38
C GLN A 291 -26.02 13.10 -17.99
N ASP A 292 -26.22 13.86 -19.07
CA ASP A 292 -25.15 14.51 -19.85
C ASP A 292 -24.11 13.54 -20.47
N SER A 293 -24.39 12.23 -20.50
CA SER A 293 -23.48 11.21 -21.05
C SER A 293 -24.05 10.54 -22.31
N ILE A 294 -23.24 10.48 -23.36
CA ILE A 294 -23.54 9.78 -24.62
C ILE A 294 -23.35 8.26 -24.48
N THR A 295 -24.20 7.45 -25.08
CA THR A 295 -24.06 5.98 -25.10
C THR A 295 -24.41 5.39 -26.45
N THR A 296 -23.83 4.24 -26.80
CA THR A 296 -24.16 3.48 -28.01
C THR A 296 -24.59 2.07 -27.63
N THR A 297 -25.75 1.62 -28.13
CA THR A 297 -26.29 0.27 -27.89
C THR A 297 -26.59 -0.41 -29.22
N CYS A 298 -26.11 -1.65 -29.40
CA CYS A 298 -26.34 -2.47 -30.59
C CYS A 298 -27.29 -3.65 -30.27
N MET A 299 -28.32 -3.80 -31.09
CA MET A 299 -29.41 -4.78 -30.90
C MET A 299 -29.37 -5.81 -32.04
N PRO A 300 -29.33 -7.12 -31.74
CA PRO A 300 -29.41 -8.14 -32.78
C PRO A 300 -30.69 -8.00 -33.62
N ILE A 301 -30.54 -8.11 -34.93
CA ILE A 301 -31.65 -8.27 -35.87
C ILE A 301 -31.69 -9.72 -36.31
N LEU A 302 -32.84 -10.33 -36.13
CA LEU A 302 -33.08 -11.74 -36.33
C LEU A 302 -34.04 -11.93 -37.51
N ASP A 303 -33.51 -12.43 -38.63
CA ASP A 303 -34.29 -12.70 -39.84
C ASP A 303 -34.47 -14.22 -40.04
N PRO A 304 -35.71 -14.75 -39.94
CA PRO A 304 -36.01 -16.16 -40.19
C PRO A 304 -35.58 -16.67 -41.57
N ASN A 305 -35.39 -15.80 -42.56
CA ASN A 305 -35.01 -16.16 -43.92
C ASN A 305 -33.49 -16.14 -44.17
N GLY A 306 -32.70 -15.63 -43.23
CA GLY A 306 -31.24 -15.56 -43.35
C GLY A 306 -30.74 -14.51 -44.35
N LEU A 307 -31.55 -13.52 -44.74
CA LEU A 307 -31.19 -12.48 -45.70
C LEU A 307 -30.56 -11.28 -44.98
N GLY A 308 -29.23 -11.21 -45.01
CA GLY A 308 -28.41 -10.38 -44.12
C GLY A 308 -28.33 -8.87 -44.37
N THR A 309 -29.31 -8.18 -44.94
CA THR A 309 -29.29 -6.70 -44.99
C THR A 309 -30.68 -6.11 -44.84
N ASN A 310 -30.92 -5.46 -43.70
CA ASN A 310 -32.18 -4.80 -43.38
C ASN A 310 -32.05 -3.29 -43.58
N SER A 311 -33.07 -2.66 -44.15
CA SER A 311 -33.18 -1.20 -44.10
C SER A 311 -33.86 -0.77 -42.80
N PHE A 312 -33.57 0.44 -42.32
CA PHE A 312 -34.24 1.00 -41.15
C PHE A 312 -34.82 2.38 -41.46
N THR A 313 -35.92 2.71 -40.78
CA THR A 313 -36.51 4.05 -40.79
C THR A 313 -36.90 4.43 -39.36
N VAL A 314 -36.60 5.66 -38.94
CA VAL A 314 -37.04 6.16 -37.63
C VAL A 314 -38.50 6.61 -37.74
N CYS A 315 -39.40 5.95 -37.01
CA CYS A 315 -40.83 6.29 -36.95
C CYS A 315 -41.19 7.27 -35.82
N GLY A 316 -40.27 7.52 -34.90
CA GLY A 316 -40.45 8.47 -33.80
C GLY A 316 -39.13 8.73 -33.08
N ALA A 317 -38.73 10.00 -33.02
CA ALA A 317 -37.50 10.42 -32.36
C ALA A 317 -37.68 10.48 -30.82
N PRO A 318 -36.58 10.37 -30.05
CA PRO A 318 -36.59 10.64 -28.62
C PRO A 318 -37.08 12.06 -28.30
N LYS A 319 -37.76 12.23 -27.16
CA LYS A 319 -38.30 13.54 -26.73
C LYS A 319 -37.31 14.35 -25.90
N HIS A 320 -36.37 13.68 -25.25
CA HIS A 320 -35.44 14.24 -24.27
C HIS A 320 -33.99 13.93 -24.62
N GLY A 321 -33.69 13.81 -25.91
CA GLY A 321 -32.35 13.60 -26.45
C GLY A 321 -32.34 13.45 -27.96
N THR A 322 -31.19 13.09 -28.52
CA THR A 322 -31.02 12.78 -29.94
C THR A 322 -30.49 11.37 -30.12
N ALA A 323 -30.93 10.69 -31.19
CA ALA A 323 -30.47 9.37 -31.57
C ALA A 323 -29.76 9.43 -32.92
N ASN A 324 -28.44 9.63 -32.91
CA ASN A 324 -27.61 9.79 -34.10
C ASN A 324 -26.13 9.53 -33.75
N PRO A 325 -25.39 8.70 -34.49
CA PRO A 325 -25.82 7.89 -35.63
C PRO A 325 -26.73 6.70 -35.27
N ILE A 326 -27.51 6.27 -36.26
CA ILE A 326 -28.20 4.98 -36.27
C ILE A 326 -27.65 4.19 -37.46
N THR A 327 -27.19 2.96 -37.24
CA THR A 327 -26.56 2.14 -38.27
C THR A 327 -27.00 0.68 -38.18
N THR A 328 -26.94 -0.01 -39.31
CA THR A 328 -27.09 -1.47 -39.38
C THR A 328 -25.74 -2.08 -39.76
N VAL A 329 -25.04 -2.68 -38.79
CA VAL A 329 -23.70 -3.28 -39.00
C VAL A 329 -23.73 -4.72 -38.50
N GLY A 330 -23.28 -5.67 -39.33
CA GLY A 330 -23.13 -7.07 -38.93
C GLY A 330 -24.42 -7.75 -38.44
N GLY A 331 -25.59 -7.39 -39.00
CA GLY A 331 -26.88 -7.92 -38.56
C GLY A 331 -27.39 -7.32 -37.24
N GLN A 332 -26.89 -6.17 -36.82
CA GLN A 332 -27.33 -5.47 -35.62
C GLN A 332 -27.79 -4.04 -35.94
N LEU A 333 -28.80 -3.55 -35.20
CA LEU A 333 -29.23 -2.16 -35.16
C LEU A 333 -28.47 -1.44 -34.04
N CYS A 334 -27.54 -0.56 -34.38
CA CYS A 334 -26.77 0.25 -33.43
C CYS A 334 -27.31 1.67 -33.37
N ILE A 335 -27.59 2.17 -32.16
CA ILE A 335 -28.12 3.51 -31.90
C ILE A 335 -27.21 4.21 -30.91
N THR A 336 -26.72 5.39 -31.27
CA THR A 336 -26.04 6.31 -30.36
C THR A 336 -27.04 7.34 -29.83
N TYR A 337 -27.25 7.37 -28.52
CA TYR A 337 -28.16 8.29 -27.85
C TYR A 337 -27.41 9.34 -27.03
N THR A 338 -27.78 10.61 -27.21
CA THR A 338 -27.29 11.75 -26.44
C THR A 338 -28.47 12.40 -25.70
N PRO A 339 -28.54 12.34 -24.36
CA PRO A 339 -29.56 13.03 -23.58
C PRO A 339 -29.53 14.55 -23.81
N SER A 340 -30.68 15.21 -23.67
CA SER A 340 -30.73 16.67 -23.53
C SER A 340 -30.00 17.09 -22.25
N SER A 341 -29.33 18.24 -22.30
CA SER A 341 -28.56 18.71 -21.14
C SER A 341 -29.42 18.79 -19.89
N GLY A 342 -28.93 18.23 -18.79
CA GLY A 342 -29.62 18.20 -17.51
C GLY A 342 -30.79 17.20 -17.44
N TYR A 343 -31.10 16.45 -18.49
CA TYR A 343 -32.21 15.49 -18.46
C TYR A 343 -31.84 14.20 -17.70
N PHE A 344 -32.73 13.77 -16.82
CA PHE A 344 -32.77 12.42 -16.25
C PHE A 344 -34.22 11.92 -16.25
N GLY A 345 -34.43 10.64 -16.49
CA GLY A 345 -35.77 10.06 -16.66
C GLY A 345 -35.86 9.07 -17.82
N ARG A 346 -37.09 8.75 -18.23
CA ARG A 346 -37.37 7.79 -19.32
C ARG A 346 -37.53 8.48 -20.66
N ASP A 347 -36.99 7.91 -21.72
CA ASP A 347 -37.23 8.34 -23.10
C ASP A 347 -37.45 7.09 -23.98
N SER A 348 -37.72 7.27 -25.27
CA SER A 348 -37.92 6.15 -26.19
C SER A 348 -37.68 6.53 -27.65
N ILE A 349 -37.21 5.59 -28.46
CA ILE A 349 -37.14 5.73 -29.93
C ILE A 349 -37.97 4.64 -30.62
N CYS A 350 -38.67 5.02 -31.69
CA CYS A 350 -39.40 4.11 -32.58
C CYS A 350 -38.59 3.91 -33.86
N VAL A 351 -38.33 2.65 -34.22
CA VAL A 351 -37.63 2.25 -35.45
C VAL A 351 -38.44 1.20 -36.20
N ILE A 352 -38.52 1.31 -37.52
CA ILE A 352 -39.05 0.29 -38.43
C ILE A 352 -37.87 -0.38 -39.10
N VAL A 353 -37.83 -1.71 -39.10
CA VAL A 353 -36.79 -2.51 -39.75
C VAL A 353 -37.43 -3.43 -40.78
N CYS A 354 -36.93 -3.42 -42.02
CA CYS A 354 -37.49 -4.17 -43.13
C CYS A 354 -36.47 -5.14 -43.75
N ASP A 355 -36.93 -6.33 -44.15
CA ASP A 355 -36.15 -7.26 -44.96
C ASP A 355 -35.95 -6.73 -46.38
N ASN A 356 -35.04 -7.38 -47.12
CA ASN A 356 -34.82 -7.14 -48.56
C ASN A 356 -35.57 -8.16 -49.44
N GLY A 357 -36.58 -8.85 -48.88
CA GLY A 357 -37.40 -9.82 -49.58
C GLY A 357 -38.28 -9.18 -50.65
N SER A 358 -38.92 -10.04 -51.46
CA SER A 358 -39.89 -9.61 -52.47
C SER A 358 -41.21 -10.38 -52.27
N PRO A 359 -42.25 -9.76 -51.68
CA PRO A 359 -42.32 -8.37 -51.20
C PRO A 359 -41.50 -8.13 -49.92
N SER A 360 -41.07 -6.88 -49.69
CA SER A 360 -40.38 -6.49 -48.45
C SER A 360 -41.35 -6.45 -47.28
N LEU A 361 -40.99 -7.10 -46.17
CA LEU A 361 -41.78 -7.11 -44.93
C LEU A 361 -41.01 -6.41 -43.81
N CYS A 362 -41.74 -5.72 -42.93
CA CYS A 362 -41.18 -4.89 -41.88
C CYS A 362 -41.75 -5.20 -40.50
N ASP A 363 -40.95 -4.96 -39.46
CA ASP A 363 -41.37 -4.92 -38.06
C ASP A 363 -41.15 -3.53 -37.46
N THR A 364 -42.00 -3.13 -36.53
CA THR A 364 -41.92 -1.83 -35.83
C THR A 364 -41.57 -2.04 -34.37
N VAL A 365 -40.47 -1.44 -33.93
CA VAL A 365 -39.91 -1.63 -32.61
C VAL A 365 -39.82 -0.32 -31.82
N ASN A 366 -40.28 -0.37 -30.57
CA ASN A 366 -40.11 0.71 -29.60
C ASN A 366 -38.99 0.36 -28.62
N ILE A 367 -37.94 1.17 -28.60
CA ILE A 367 -36.74 0.97 -27.80
C ILE A 367 -36.80 1.93 -26.61
N PRO A 368 -36.91 1.42 -25.37
CA PRO A 368 -36.92 2.26 -24.17
C PRO A 368 -35.51 2.76 -23.83
N ILE A 369 -35.46 3.98 -23.30
CA ILE A 369 -34.24 4.66 -22.87
C ILE A 369 -34.41 5.09 -21.42
N THR A 370 -33.40 4.89 -20.57
CA THR A 370 -33.38 5.38 -19.19
C THR A 370 -32.11 6.18 -18.94
N VAL A 371 -32.27 7.42 -18.49
CA VAL A 371 -31.19 8.33 -18.13
C VAL A 371 -31.17 8.49 -16.61
N TYR A 372 -30.11 8.05 -15.97
CA TYR A 372 -29.93 8.17 -14.52
C TYR A 372 -29.39 9.57 -14.17
N PRO A 373 -29.78 10.15 -13.01
CA PRO A 373 -29.21 11.42 -12.59
C PRO A 373 -27.70 11.29 -12.38
N ARG A 374 -26.95 12.32 -12.74
CA ARG A 374 -25.54 12.41 -12.35
C ARG A 374 -25.48 12.70 -10.87
N VAL A 375 -24.62 12.02 -10.11
CA VAL A 375 -24.37 12.44 -8.74
C VAL A 375 -23.71 13.80 -8.77
N GLN A 376 -24.41 14.81 -8.25
CA GLN A 376 -23.82 16.12 -8.02
C GLN A 376 -23.04 16.03 -6.71
N VAL A 377 -21.72 15.91 -6.83
CA VAL A 377 -20.82 16.20 -5.72
C VAL A 377 -20.98 17.68 -5.39
N PRO A 378 -21.30 18.08 -4.16
CA PRO A 378 -21.08 19.46 -3.75
C PRO A 378 -19.58 19.70 -3.84
N THR A 379 -19.17 20.45 -4.85
CA THR A 379 -17.79 20.93 -5.00
C THR A 379 -17.55 21.91 -3.86
N ILE A 380 -17.21 21.39 -2.68
CA ILE A 380 -16.44 22.19 -1.74
C ILE A 380 -15.09 22.38 -2.42
N PRO A 381 -14.68 23.61 -2.72
CA PRO A 381 -13.34 23.85 -3.24
C PRO A 381 -12.32 23.36 -2.21
N GLN A 382 -11.35 22.57 -2.65
CA GLN A 382 -10.29 21.97 -1.86
C GLN A 382 -8.96 22.27 -2.53
N ALA A 383 -7.94 22.57 -1.74
CA ALA A 383 -6.60 22.77 -2.30
C ALA A 383 -6.08 21.45 -2.90
N PRO A 384 -5.24 21.52 -3.95
CA PRO A 384 -4.64 20.34 -4.54
C PRO A 384 -3.67 19.67 -3.55
N ILE A 385 -3.51 18.36 -3.66
CA ILE A 385 -2.51 17.58 -2.94
C ILE A 385 -1.34 17.34 -3.90
N VAL A 386 -0.14 17.69 -3.47
CA VAL A 386 1.07 17.56 -4.30
C VAL A 386 2.11 16.74 -3.54
N SER A 387 2.63 15.72 -4.22
CA SER A 387 3.70 14.86 -3.69
C SER A 387 4.88 14.89 -4.64
N LEU A 388 6.02 15.38 -4.16
CA LEU A 388 7.28 15.43 -4.90
C LEU A 388 8.34 14.62 -4.15
N PRO A 389 9.15 13.81 -4.86
CA PRO A 389 10.23 13.06 -4.22
C PRO A 389 11.32 14.00 -3.69
N PRO A 390 12.07 13.60 -2.65
CA PRO A 390 13.25 14.34 -2.21
C PRO A 390 14.28 14.43 -3.35
N ILE A 391 15.01 15.54 -3.43
CA ILE A 391 16.07 15.71 -4.43
C ILE A 391 17.38 15.28 -3.81
N VAL A 392 18.05 14.30 -4.42
CA VAL A 392 19.41 13.92 -4.07
C VAL A 392 20.27 14.10 -5.30
N THR A 393 21.27 14.98 -5.21
CA THR A 393 22.14 15.29 -6.35
C THR A 393 23.57 15.50 -5.92
N LYS A 394 24.51 15.39 -6.86
CA LYS A 394 25.89 15.79 -6.64
C LYS A 394 26.05 17.29 -6.85
N GLU A 395 27.03 17.89 -6.19
CA GLU A 395 27.43 19.27 -6.45
C GLU A 395 27.63 19.52 -7.96
N GLY A 396 26.98 20.56 -8.49
CA GLY A 396 27.06 20.95 -9.90
C GLY A 396 26.22 20.12 -10.87
N VAL A 397 25.45 19.12 -10.41
CA VAL A 397 24.59 18.28 -11.26
C VAL A 397 23.12 18.73 -11.12
N PRO A 398 22.49 19.25 -12.19
CA PRO A 398 21.06 19.53 -12.20
C PRO A 398 20.24 18.24 -12.08
N VAL A 399 19.18 18.26 -11.27
CA VAL A 399 18.21 17.16 -11.17
C VAL A 399 16.81 17.68 -11.45
N SER A 400 16.13 17.04 -12.40
CA SER A 400 14.72 17.28 -12.68
C SER A 400 13.87 16.26 -11.93
N ILE A 401 12.85 16.74 -11.24
CA ILE A 401 11.81 15.90 -10.64
C ILE A 401 10.44 16.34 -11.16
N CYS A 402 9.54 15.37 -11.25
CA CYS A 402 8.12 15.61 -11.46
C CYS A 402 7.35 14.85 -10.38
N GLY A 403 6.16 15.35 -10.03
CA GLY A 403 5.29 14.72 -9.06
C GLY A 403 3.83 14.91 -9.42
N PRO A 404 2.96 13.96 -9.06
CA PRO A 404 1.54 14.07 -9.32
C PRO A 404 0.93 15.21 -8.51
N ILE A 405 0.01 15.92 -9.15
CA ILE A 405 -0.96 16.80 -8.54
C ILE A 405 -2.28 16.03 -8.50
N SER A 406 -2.81 15.79 -7.30
CA SER A 406 -4.12 15.22 -7.10
C SER A 406 -5.05 16.29 -6.58
N ASP A 407 -6.03 16.69 -7.40
CA ASP A 407 -7.05 17.65 -6.99
C ASP A 407 -8.38 16.92 -6.71
N PRO A 408 -8.91 17.02 -5.49
CA PRO A 408 -10.25 16.53 -5.17
C PRO A 408 -11.35 17.17 -6.03
N ASN A 409 -11.13 18.37 -6.56
CA ASN A 409 -11.96 19.05 -7.54
C ASN A 409 -11.57 18.60 -8.96
N GLY A 410 -12.21 17.52 -9.42
CA GLY A 410 -11.94 16.96 -10.75
C GLY A 410 -12.17 17.96 -11.88
N GLY A 411 -11.14 18.19 -12.69
CA GLY A 411 -11.18 19.09 -13.85
C GLY A 411 -10.48 20.43 -13.64
N ASP A 412 -9.99 20.72 -12.44
CA ASP A 412 -9.29 21.95 -12.14
C ASP A 412 -7.93 22.03 -12.85
N THR A 413 -7.61 23.24 -13.32
CA THR A 413 -6.27 23.57 -13.81
C THR A 413 -5.43 24.17 -12.71
N HIS A 414 -4.15 23.80 -12.67
CA HIS A 414 -3.23 24.20 -11.62
C HIS A 414 -2.19 25.19 -12.13
N THR A 415 -1.70 25.98 -11.19
CA THR A 415 -0.56 26.87 -11.37
C THR A 415 0.48 26.58 -10.29
N VAL A 416 1.75 26.87 -10.58
CA VAL A 416 2.84 26.69 -9.62
C VAL A 416 3.65 27.97 -9.53
N THR A 417 4.03 28.32 -8.30
CA THR A 417 4.94 29.42 -8.00
C THR A 417 5.98 28.97 -6.99
N GLN A 418 7.12 29.63 -7.00
CA GLN A 418 8.16 29.41 -6.01
C GLN A 418 7.94 30.33 -4.81
N CYS A 419 7.79 29.78 -3.61
CA CYS A 419 7.56 30.59 -2.41
C CYS A 419 8.84 31.17 -1.82
N ASN A 420 9.97 30.46 -1.89
CA ASN A 420 11.27 30.91 -1.40
C ASN A 420 12.42 30.45 -2.33
N VAL A 421 13.52 31.20 -2.34
CA VAL A 421 14.74 30.80 -3.06
C VAL A 421 15.55 29.79 -2.24
N PRO A 422 15.97 28.64 -2.83
CA PRO A 422 16.87 27.71 -2.14
C PRO A 422 18.19 28.40 -1.75
N LEU A 423 18.79 27.98 -0.64
CA LEU A 423 19.98 28.65 -0.09
C LEU A 423 21.28 28.20 -0.79
N LYS A 424 21.29 27.00 -1.38
CA LYS A 424 22.49 26.33 -1.94
C LYS A 424 22.34 25.97 -3.41
N GLY A 425 21.31 26.50 -4.07
CA GLY A 425 21.05 26.24 -5.48
C GLY A 425 19.96 27.13 -6.05
N SER A 426 19.51 26.77 -7.25
CA SER A 426 18.48 27.49 -7.99
C SER A 426 17.47 26.53 -8.61
N ILE A 427 16.24 27.02 -8.81
CA ILE A 427 15.19 26.28 -9.49
C ILE A 427 15.03 26.85 -10.90
N SER A 428 14.85 25.97 -11.87
CA SER A 428 14.50 26.29 -13.25
C SER A 428 13.47 25.28 -13.78
N GLY A 429 12.89 25.52 -14.96
CA GLY A 429 11.96 24.58 -15.59
C GLY A 429 10.66 24.34 -14.83
N LEU A 430 10.31 25.23 -13.89
CA LEU A 430 9.12 25.11 -13.06
C LEU A 430 7.86 25.18 -13.94
N SER A 431 7.09 24.09 -13.98
CA SER A 431 5.94 23.96 -14.87
C SER A 431 4.88 23.01 -14.32
N VAL A 432 3.64 23.21 -14.75
CA VAL A 432 2.51 22.30 -14.52
C VAL A 432 2.03 21.80 -15.87
N ASN A 433 1.81 20.50 -15.99
CA ASN A 433 1.09 19.90 -17.11
C ASN A 433 -0.32 19.50 -16.64
N ASN A 434 -1.32 20.29 -17.02
CA ASN A 434 -2.72 20.03 -16.65
C ASN A 434 -3.35 18.86 -17.43
N SER A 435 -2.70 18.34 -18.46
CA SER A 435 -3.16 17.14 -19.17
C SER A 435 -2.68 15.85 -18.50
N SER A 436 -1.47 15.85 -17.90
CA SER A 436 -0.95 14.72 -17.12
C SER A 436 -1.11 14.88 -15.60
N HIS A 437 -1.60 16.04 -15.15
CA HIS A 437 -1.69 16.43 -13.74
C HIS A 437 -0.36 16.29 -12.98
N GLU A 438 0.71 16.84 -13.54
CA GLU A 438 2.06 16.78 -12.95
C GLU A 438 2.66 18.17 -12.79
N VAL A 439 3.41 18.37 -11.70
CA VAL A 439 4.29 19.53 -11.49
C VAL A 439 5.73 19.08 -11.63
N CYS A 440 6.52 19.81 -12.42
CA CYS A 440 7.92 19.51 -12.68
C CYS A 440 8.80 20.71 -12.33
N LEU A 441 10.02 20.43 -11.88
CA LEU A 441 11.07 21.42 -11.63
C LEU A 441 12.45 20.83 -11.89
N THR A 442 13.43 21.69 -12.17
CA THR A 442 14.85 21.34 -12.20
C THR A 442 15.58 22.11 -11.12
N TYR A 443 16.21 21.40 -10.19
CA TYR A 443 17.07 21.98 -9.17
C TYR A 443 18.54 21.88 -9.60
N THR A 444 19.25 23.01 -9.58
CA THR A 444 20.68 23.11 -9.90
C THR A 444 21.44 23.60 -8.67
N PRO A 445 22.28 22.75 -8.03
CA PRO A 445 23.16 23.18 -6.94
C PRO A 445 24.14 24.27 -7.40
N GLN A 446 24.40 25.24 -6.53
CA GLN A 446 25.49 26.19 -6.74
C GLN A 446 26.83 25.48 -6.56
N ALA A 447 27.82 25.82 -7.38
CA ALA A 447 29.19 25.30 -7.24
C ALA A 447 29.75 25.58 -5.83
N GLY A 448 30.39 24.58 -5.26
CA GLY A 448 31.00 24.55 -3.92
C GLY A 448 30.05 24.21 -2.77
N GLN A 449 28.74 24.07 -3.01
CA GLN A 449 27.76 23.86 -1.95
C GLN A 449 27.43 22.38 -1.72
N THR A 450 27.40 21.95 -0.46
CA THR A 450 27.07 20.57 -0.06
C THR A 450 26.14 20.53 1.16
N GLY A 451 25.58 19.36 1.45
CA GLY A 451 24.65 19.13 2.57
C GLY A 451 23.20 19.50 2.23
N ASN A 452 22.38 19.68 3.27
CA ASN A 452 20.94 19.87 3.10
C ASN A 452 20.59 21.28 2.58
N ASP A 453 19.58 21.35 1.73
CA ASP A 453 18.86 22.53 1.26
C ASP A 453 17.36 22.20 1.11
N LYS A 454 16.53 23.16 0.68
CA LYS A 454 15.12 22.92 0.41
C LYS A 454 14.57 23.76 -0.74
N VAL A 455 13.62 23.19 -1.45
CA VAL A 455 12.83 23.86 -2.49
C VAL A 455 11.43 24.13 -1.93
N CYS A 456 10.94 25.36 -2.05
CA CYS A 456 9.60 25.76 -1.60
C CYS A 456 8.74 26.07 -2.82
N LEU A 457 7.65 25.33 -3.01
CA LEU A 457 6.66 25.56 -4.06
C LEU A 457 5.26 25.82 -3.47
N THR A 458 4.51 26.70 -4.12
CA THR A 458 3.08 26.90 -3.88
C THR A 458 2.31 26.53 -5.14
N ILE A 459 1.43 25.54 -5.04
CA ILE A 459 0.58 25.07 -6.14
C ILE A 459 -0.85 25.48 -5.81
N CYS A 460 -1.52 26.14 -6.75
CA CYS A 460 -2.89 26.60 -6.59
C CYS A 460 -3.79 26.01 -7.67
N ASP A 461 -5.03 25.70 -7.30
CA ASP A 461 -6.11 25.36 -8.24
C ASP A 461 -6.67 26.61 -8.95
N GLN A 462 -7.69 26.42 -9.79
CA GLN A 462 -8.38 27.51 -10.50
C GLN A 462 -9.23 28.38 -9.54
N GLY A 463 -9.57 27.84 -8.35
CA GLY A 463 -10.26 28.54 -7.27
C GLY A 463 -9.36 29.40 -6.37
N ASN A 464 -8.04 29.41 -6.60
CA ASN A 464 -7.00 30.01 -5.76
C ASN A 464 -6.85 29.37 -4.37
N LEU A 465 -7.25 28.11 -4.20
CA LEU A 465 -6.85 27.33 -3.05
C LEU A 465 -5.48 26.71 -3.31
N CYS A 466 -4.56 26.94 -2.38
CA CYS A 466 -3.16 26.63 -2.58
C CYS A 466 -2.64 25.66 -1.51
N VAL A 467 -1.76 24.76 -1.94
CA VAL A 467 -0.89 23.96 -1.08
C VAL A 467 0.53 24.47 -1.19
N THR A 468 1.25 24.46 -0.06
CA THR A 468 2.69 24.74 -0.05
C THR A 468 3.45 23.45 0.23
N VAL A 469 4.43 23.14 -0.62
CA VAL A 469 5.28 21.94 -0.53
C VAL A 469 6.73 22.36 -0.33
N GLU A 470 7.34 21.82 0.72
CA GLU A 470 8.80 21.90 0.91
C GLU A 470 9.43 20.58 0.48
N VAL A 471 10.19 20.60 -0.62
CA VAL A 471 10.95 19.45 -1.10
C VAL A 471 12.35 19.49 -0.48
N PRO A 472 12.73 18.51 0.35
CA PRO A 472 14.08 18.46 0.90
C PRO A 472 15.09 18.13 -0.19
N VAL A 473 16.24 18.79 -0.14
CA VAL A 473 17.35 18.59 -1.08
C VAL A 473 18.59 18.16 -0.31
N THR A 474 19.25 17.11 -0.77
CA THR A 474 20.55 16.65 -0.27
C THR A 474 21.58 16.77 -1.37
N ILE A 475 22.57 17.66 -1.20
CA ILE A 475 23.67 17.85 -2.14
C ILE A 475 24.88 17.06 -1.66
N ILE A 476 25.19 15.99 -2.37
CA ILE A 476 26.30 15.08 -2.10
C ILE A 476 27.58 15.67 -2.71
N PRO A 477 28.73 15.66 -2.00
CA PRO A 477 30.01 16.05 -2.58
C PRO A 477 30.34 15.17 -3.79
N SER A 478 30.93 15.76 -4.83
CA SER A 478 31.32 15.06 -6.07
C SER A 478 32.35 13.93 -5.84
N ASN A 479 33.02 13.92 -4.69
CA ASN A 479 33.86 12.83 -4.19
C ASN A 479 33.30 12.23 -2.90
N PHE A 480 32.41 11.25 -3.01
CA PHE A 480 32.06 10.31 -1.93
C PHE A 480 31.73 8.90 -2.50
N PRO A 481 32.17 7.82 -1.83
CA PRO A 481 31.75 6.44 -2.14
C PRO A 481 30.26 6.20 -1.84
N PRO A 482 29.61 5.17 -2.43
CA PRO A 482 28.18 4.94 -2.29
C PRO A 482 27.77 4.66 -0.84
N ALA A 483 26.74 5.35 -0.34
CA ALA A 483 26.25 5.23 1.04
C ALA A 483 25.55 3.88 1.36
N CYS A 484 25.25 3.08 0.34
CA CYS A 484 24.52 1.82 0.41
C CYS A 484 25.05 0.93 -0.72
N LEU A 485 25.78 -0.15 -0.38
CA LEU A 485 26.31 -1.16 -1.30
C LEU A 485 25.44 -2.42 -1.22
N THR A 486 24.89 -2.86 -2.36
CA THR A 486 24.22 -4.16 -2.50
C THR A 486 25.24 -5.22 -2.93
N VAL A 487 25.18 -6.40 -2.31
CA VAL A 487 26.11 -7.52 -2.53
C VAL A 487 25.33 -8.70 -3.13
N GLU A 488 25.65 -9.07 -4.37
CA GLU A 488 24.99 -10.18 -5.07
C GLU A 488 25.99 -11.27 -5.45
N LEU A 489 25.95 -12.38 -4.72
CA LEU A 489 26.95 -13.43 -4.84
C LEU A 489 26.31 -14.79 -5.12
N LYS A 490 27.07 -15.63 -5.81
CA LYS A 490 26.77 -17.06 -5.95
C LYS A 490 27.97 -17.91 -5.58
N VAL A 491 27.74 -18.99 -4.84
CA VAL A 491 28.74 -19.99 -4.47
C VAL A 491 28.08 -21.36 -4.32
N LEU A 492 28.81 -22.44 -4.55
CA LEU A 492 28.32 -23.81 -4.34
C LEU A 492 29.30 -24.58 -3.45
N LEU A 493 28.78 -25.55 -2.70
CA LEU A 493 29.50 -26.34 -1.72
C LEU A 493 29.64 -27.78 -2.21
N GLU A 494 30.87 -28.31 -2.22
CA GLU A 494 31.09 -29.74 -2.44
C GLU A 494 30.52 -30.55 -1.26
N GLY A 495 29.88 -31.70 -1.51
CA GLY A 495 29.22 -32.46 -0.46
C GLY A 495 27.70 -32.43 -0.66
N PRO A 496 26.99 -31.33 -0.33
CA PRO A 496 25.57 -31.24 -0.60
C PRO A 496 25.26 -31.03 -2.09
N PHE A 497 26.22 -30.61 -2.93
CA PHE A 497 25.98 -30.42 -4.37
C PHE A 497 25.68 -31.73 -5.10
N ASN A 498 24.54 -31.76 -5.80
CA ASN A 498 24.07 -32.87 -6.61
C ASN A 498 24.24 -32.53 -8.12
N PRO A 499 25.18 -33.17 -8.83
CA PRO A 499 25.46 -32.86 -10.24
C PRO A 499 24.27 -33.10 -11.17
N SER A 500 23.34 -33.99 -10.80
CA SER A 500 22.18 -34.35 -11.64
C SER A 500 21.11 -33.25 -11.64
N THR A 501 20.94 -32.56 -10.51
CA THR A 501 20.00 -31.43 -10.37
C THR A 501 20.69 -30.08 -10.51
N SER A 502 22.03 -30.05 -10.49
CA SER A 502 22.85 -28.83 -10.46
C SER A 502 22.52 -27.89 -9.29
N LYS A 503 22.03 -28.47 -8.19
CA LYS A 503 21.62 -27.81 -6.93
C LYS A 503 22.24 -28.49 -5.72
N MET A 504 22.25 -27.81 -4.59
CA MET A 504 22.65 -28.37 -3.29
C MET A 504 21.45 -28.93 -2.53
N GLU A 505 21.66 -30.05 -1.84
CA GLU A 505 20.67 -30.62 -0.91
C GLU A 505 20.49 -29.70 0.31
N THR A 506 19.27 -29.65 0.84
CA THR A 506 18.90 -28.77 1.97
C THR A 506 18.59 -29.56 3.24
N THR A 507 19.23 -30.72 3.43
CA THR A 507 18.90 -31.70 4.48
C THR A 507 18.90 -31.11 5.89
N LEU A 508 19.88 -30.27 6.23
CA LEU A 508 19.92 -29.57 7.53
C LEU A 508 18.66 -28.74 7.78
N ASN A 509 18.21 -27.99 6.77
CA ASN A 509 16.99 -27.20 6.84
C ASN A 509 15.73 -28.08 6.93
N GLN A 510 15.68 -29.13 6.10
CA GLN A 510 14.58 -30.09 6.10
C GLN A 510 14.41 -30.79 7.45
N ARG A 511 15.49 -31.01 8.20
CA ARG A 511 15.47 -31.59 9.55
C ARG A 511 15.31 -30.56 10.68
N GLY A 512 15.21 -29.26 10.36
CA GLY A 512 15.05 -28.19 11.35
C GLY A 512 16.32 -27.90 12.15
N LEU A 513 17.50 -28.09 11.55
CA LEU A 513 18.80 -28.02 12.21
C LEU A 513 19.60 -26.76 11.89
N LEU A 514 19.11 -25.85 11.02
CA LEU A 514 19.78 -24.58 10.83
C LEU A 514 19.68 -23.72 12.09
N PRO A 515 20.64 -22.81 12.35
CA PRO A 515 20.64 -21.97 13.54
C PRO A 515 19.28 -21.30 13.82
N GLY A 516 18.74 -21.51 15.01
CA GLY A 516 17.45 -20.95 15.44
C GLY A 516 16.21 -21.74 15.01
N GLN A 517 16.32 -22.82 14.25
CA GLN A 517 15.20 -23.73 13.98
C GLN A 517 14.85 -24.59 15.19
N THR A 518 13.61 -25.11 15.17
CA THR A 518 13.20 -26.21 16.04
C THR A 518 13.46 -27.52 15.29
N PRO A 519 14.30 -28.42 15.82
CA PRO A 519 14.55 -29.69 15.17
C PRO A 519 13.29 -30.55 15.04
N ILE A 520 13.23 -31.34 13.97
CA ILE A 520 12.10 -32.25 13.70
C ILE A 520 12.29 -33.61 14.38
N GLY A 521 13.54 -34.10 14.48
CA GLY A 521 13.86 -35.41 15.04
C GLY A 521 13.84 -35.43 16.57
N ASP A 522 13.33 -36.51 17.17
CA ASP A 522 13.22 -36.65 18.64
C ASP A 522 14.57 -36.65 19.38
N PHE A 523 15.67 -36.99 18.69
CA PHE A 523 17.03 -37.01 19.22
C PHE A 523 17.88 -35.82 18.74
N ALA A 524 17.29 -34.94 17.95
CA ALA A 524 17.98 -33.80 17.39
C ALA A 524 18.21 -32.73 18.45
N VAL A 525 19.36 -32.06 18.38
CA VAL A 525 19.71 -31.01 19.35
C VAL A 525 19.40 -29.64 18.75
N ALA A 526 18.61 -28.84 19.47
CA ALA A 526 18.27 -27.49 19.06
C ALA A 526 19.53 -26.64 18.87
N THR A 527 19.59 -25.93 17.75
CA THR A 527 20.71 -25.06 17.44
C THR A 527 20.54 -23.68 18.07
N PRO A 528 21.64 -23.04 18.51
CA PRO A 528 21.58 -21.66 19.01
C PRO A 528 20.95 -20.72 17.97
N LYS A 529 20.19 -19.73 18.45
CA LYS A 529 19.68 -18.65 17.60
C LYS A 529 20.82 -17.73 17.15
N GLY A 530 20.70 -17.15 15.96
CA GLY A 530 21.72 -16.26 15.39
C GLY A 530 22.58 -16.95 14.32
N GLN A 531 23.43 -16.17 13.67
CA GLN A 531 24.45 -16.66 12.73
C GLN A 531 25.55 -17.48 13.45
N PRO A 532 26.18 -18.48 12.78
CA PRO A 532 27.08 -19.46 13.42
C PRO A 532 28.57 -19.06 13.51
N TYR A 533 28.92 -17.81 13.20
CA TYR A 533 30.30 -17.28 13.11
C TYR A 533 30.72 -16.41 14.30
N ASN A 534 29.95 -16.42 15.39
CA ASN A 534 30.26 -15.66 16.62
C ASN A 534 31.48 -16.21 17.38
N ASP A 535 31.85 -17.47 17.15
CA ASP A 535 32.95 -18.14 17.83
C ASP A 535 34.24 -18.15 16.98
N VAL A 536 35.33 -18.61 17.61
CA VAL A 536 36.63 -18.83 16.96
C VAL A 536 36.48 -19.78 15.75
N PRO A 537 37.16 -19.50 14.62
CA PRO A 537 38.14 -18.41 14.42
C PRO A 537 37.55 -17.06 13.98
N TRP A 538 36.30 -17.01 13.55
CA TRP A 538 35.74 -15.81 12.93
C TRP A 538 35.49 -14.66 13.90
N ASN A 539 35.08 -14.97 15.13
CA ASN A 539 34.72 -13.98 16.16
C ASN A 539 33.82 -12.86 15.62
N TYR A 540 32.90 -13.19 14.70
CA TYR A 540 32.07 -12.24 14.00
C TYR A 540 30.94 -11.76 14.91
N THR A 541 30.94 -10.46 15.21
CA THR A 541 30.02 -9.83 16.17
C THR A 541 28.67 -9.43 15.55
N GLY A 542 28.44 -9.79 14.29
CA GLY A 542 27.18 -9.50 13.61
C GLY A 542 25.98 -10.17 14.30
N THR A 543 24.87 -9.45 14.34
CA THR A 543 23.63 -9.86 15.00
C THR A 543 22.64 -10.51 14.02
N GLU A 544 23.08 -10.87 12.82
CA GLU A 544 22.26 -11.56 11.84
C GLU A 544 21.72 -12.87 12.42
N GLY A 545 20.47 -13.16 12.07
CA GLY A 545 19.78 -14.38 12.45
C GLY A 545 18.37 -14.11 12.91
N HIS A 546 17.65 -15.19 13.18
CA HIS A 546 16.24 -15.13 13.52
C HIS A 546 15.98 -15.60 14.96
N ALA A 547 14.79 -15.31 15.47
CA ALA A 547 14.34 -15.83 16.75
C ALA A 547 14.26 -17.37 16.74
N SER A 548 14.25 -17.98 17.92
CA SER A 548 14.05 -19.43 18.04
C SER A 548 12.71 -19.86 17.44
N GLY A 549 12.69 -20.99 16.71
CA GLY A 549 11.54 -21.50 15.98
C GLY A 549 11.35 -20.88 14.60
N PHE A 550 12.32 -20.14 14.07
CA PHE A 550 12.24 -19.58 12.73
C PHE A 550 12.24 -20.66 11.64
N ILE A 551 11.42 -20.50 10.62
CA ILE A 551 11.34 -21.41 9.48
C ILE A 551 12.04 -20.75 8.29
N TYR A 552 13.19 -21.29 7.89
CA TYR A 552 13.90 -20.83 6.70
C TYR A 552 13.14 -21.21 5.42
N PRO A 553 13.28 -20.44 4.33
CA PRO A 553 12.86 -20.90 3.01
C PRO A 553 13.44 -22.29 2.72
N ASN A 554 12.66 -23.19 2.11
CA ASN A 554 13.07 -24.59 1.85
C ASN A 554 14.29 -24.74 0.93
N THR A 555 14.67 -23.66 0.25
CA THR A 555 15.86 -23.55 -0.59
C THR A 555 17.14 -23.31 0.21
N VAL A 556 17.07 -22.89 1.49
CA VAL A 556 18.29 -22.57 2.26
C VAL A 556 19.05 -23.85 2.59
N VAL A 557 20.35 -23.84 2.29
CA VAL A 557 21.32 -24.92 2.54
C VAL A 557 21.99 -24.70 3.89
N ASP A 558 22.58 -23.51 4.09
CA ASP A 558 23.24 -23.11 5.34
C ASP A 558 23.56 -21.60 5.36
N TRP A 559 24.27 -21.15 6.38
CA TRP A 559 24.85 -19.82 6.48
C TRP A 559 26.24 -19.75 5.85
N VAL A 560 26.61 -18.58 5.34
CA VAL A 560 27.96 -18.22 4.84
C VAL A 560 28.38 -16.87 5.42
N LEU A 561 29.67 -16.69 5.69
CA LEU A 561 30.23 -15.40 6.10
C LEU A 561 30.90 -14.74 4.90
N VAL A 562 30.50 -13.50 4.59
CA VAL A 562 31.02 -12.75 3.46
C VAL A 562 31.83 -11.56 3.96
N SER A 563 32.99 -11.35 3.35
CA SER A 563 33.93 -10.29 3.64
C SER A 563 34.25 -9.49 2.37
N LEU A 564 34.25 -8.15 2.46
CA LEU A 564 34.73 -7.27 1.39
C LEU A 564 36.04 -6.62 1.81
N ARG A 565 37.04 -6.66 0.92
CA ARG A 565 38.42 -6.29 1.27
C ARG A 565 39.05 -5.36 0.23
N THR A 566 39.85 -4.39 0.67
CA THR A 566 40.57 -3.50 -0.25
C THR A 566 41.85 -4.12 -0.79
N ASP A 567 42.34 -5.20 -0.19
CA ASP A 567 43.50 -5.98 -0.61
C ASP A 567 43.27 -7.49 -0.36
N SER A 568 44.20 -8.35 -0.76
CA SER A 568 44.09 -9.80 -0.55
C SER A 568 44.28 -10.20 0.91
N VAL A 569 44.84 -9.35 1.76
CA VAL A 569 45.03 -9.62 3.21
C VAL A 569 43.78 -9.32 4.03
N SER A 570 43.56 -10.07 5.11
CA SER A 570 42.35 -9.96 5.95
C SER A 570 42.22 -8.65 6.72
N VAL A 571 43.33 -8.06 7.14
CA VAL A 571 43.36 -6.74 7.81
C VAL A 571 42.80 -5.61 6.94
N SER A 572 42.67 -5.83 5.64
CA SER A 572 42.09 -4.87 4.69
C SER A 572 40.57 -4.97 4.55
N ASN A 573 39.92 -5.70 5.48
CA ASN A 573 38.48 -5.84 5.52
C ASN A 573 37.79 -4.50 5.78
N VAL A 574 36.83 -4.14 4.92
CA VAL A 574 36.01 -2.93 5.04
C VAL A 574 34.55 -3.24 5.37
N TRP A 575 34.16 -4.51 5.28
CA TRP A 575 32.82 -5.00 5.63
C TRP A 575 32.83 -6.53 5.82
N LYS A 576 32.05 -7.01 6.80
CA LYS A 576 31.71 -8.44 7.01
C LYS A 576 30.21 -8.59 7.26
N GLY A 577 29.59 -9.61 6.69
CA GLY A 577 28.16 -9.91 6.79
C GLY A 577 27.88 -11.41 6.70
N ALA A 578 27.03 -11.95 7.58
CA ALA A 578 26.54 -13.32 7.45
C ALA A 578 25.30 -13.36 6.55
N GLY A 579 25.27 -14.29 5.59
CA GLY A 579 24.18 -14.48 4.63
C GLY A 579 23.69 -15.92 4.58
N LEU A 580 22.51 -16.12 4.01
CA LEU A 580 21.90 -17.42 3.78
C LEU A 580 22.27 -17.91 2.38
N LEU A 581 22.84 -19.11 2.31
CA LEU A 581 23.15 -19.80 1.07
C LEU A 581 21.95 -20.63 0.62
N HIS A 582 21.54 -20.49 -0.64
CA HIS A 582 20.44 -21.23 -1.24
C HIS A 582 20.93 -22.41 -2.11
N ASP A 583 20.03 -23.34 -2.41
CA ASP A 583 20.25 -24.58 -3.17
C ASP A 583 20.80 -24.33 -4.59
N ASP A 584 20.47 -23.20 -5.20
CA ASP A 584 20.98 -22.75 -6.49
C ASP A 584 22.33 -22.01 -6.42
N GLY A 585 22.84 -21.83 -5.20
CA GLY A 585 24.09 -21.15 -4.86
C GLY A 585 23.96 -19.65 -4.60
N THR A 586 22.78 -19.03 -4.73
CA THR A 586 22.61 -17.60 -4.37
C THR A 586 22.80 -17.36 -2.88
N ILE A 587 23.36 -16.20 -2.54
CA ILE A 587 23.48 -15.73 -1.15
C ILE A 587 22.49 -14.59 -0.92
N THR A 588 21.63 -14.73 0.08
CA THR A 588 20.73 -13.64 0.52
C THR A 588 21.16 -13.09 1.86
N PHE A 589 21.01 -11.78 2.02
CA PHE A 589 21.35 -11.06 3.25
C PHE A 589 20.09 -10.49 3.91
N ILE A 590 20.16 -10.26 5.22
CA ILE A 590 19.02 -9.72 5.99
C ILE A 590 18.72 -8.27 5.58
N GLN A 591 19.74 -7.49 5.24
CA GLN A 591 19.58 -6.12 4.76
C GLN A 591 19.76 -6.05 3.23
N PRO A 592 18.95 -5.23 2.53
CA PRO A 592 19.03 -5.11 1.06
C PRO A 592 20.32 -4.40 0.59
N CYS A 593 20.98 -3.64 1.49
CA CYS A 593 22.29 -3.06 1.25
C CYS A 593 22.97 -2.69 2.57
N TYR A 594 24.26 -2.40 2.49
CA TYR A 594 25.10 -2.08 3.64
C TYR A 594 25.90 -0.80 3.40
N THR A 595 26.08 0.00 4.45
CA THR A 595 27.03 1.12 4.42
C THR A 595 28.45 0.57 4.58
N ILE A 596 29.35 0.93 3.68
CA ILE A 596 30.75 0.49 3.70
C ILE A 596 31.66 1.70 3.76
N ASN A 597 32.56 1.70 4.73
CA ASN A 597 33.52 2.77 4.95
C ASN A 597 34.75 2.56 4.07
N THR A 598 34.59 2.71 2.75
CA THR A 598 35.72 2.62 1.81
C THR A 598 35.55 3.57 0.63
N THR A 599 36.64 4.18 0.17
CA THR A 599 36.69 4.97 -1.07
C THR A 599 37.11 4.16 -2.29
N ALA A 600 37.37 2.85 -2.12
CA ALA A 600 37.79 1.99 -3.22
C ALA A 600 36.66 1.78 -4.24
N SER A 601 37.00 1.83 -5.53
CA SER A 601 36.06 1.58 -6.63
C SER A 601 35.90 0.10 -6.98
N ALA A 602 36.71 -0.77 -6.38
CA ALA A 602 36.67 -2.23 -6.54
C ALA A 602 37.21 -2.92 -5.28
N LEU A 603 36.66 -4.07 -4.92
CA LEU A 603 36.98 -4.81 -3.69
C LEU A 603 37.15 -6.30 -4.00
N PHE A 604 38.00 -6.99 -3.23
CA PHE A 604 37.96 -8.44 -3.19
C PHE A 604 36.72 -8.90 -2.44
N VAL A 605 36.06 -9.92 -2.98
CA VAL A 605 34.95 -10.60 -2.32
C VAL A 605 35.49 -11.90 -1.75
N VAL A 606 35.19 -12.18 -0.48
CA VAL A 606 35.58 -13.40 0.20
C VAL A 606 34.35 -14.07 0.78
N VAL A 607 34.21 -15.38 0.60
CA VAL A 607 33.14 -16.19 1.17
C VAL A 607 33.75 -17.33 1.98
N GLU A 608 33.30 -17.43 3.23
CA GLU A 608 33.75 -18.41 4.20
C GLU A 608 32.55 -19.24 4.66
N HIS A 609 32.78 -20.53 4.89
CA HIS A 609 31.76 -21.45 5.35
C HIS A 609 32.32 -22.30 6.49
N ARG A 610 31.46 -22.77 7.40
CA ARG A 610 31.90 -23.43 8.64
C ARG A 610 32.64 -24.76 8.43
N ASN A 611 32.42 -25.43 7.29
CA ASN A 611 32.96 -26.77 7.00
C ASN A 611 33.74 -26.85 5.69
N HIS A 612 33.88 -25.73 4.97
CA HIS A 612 34.43 -25.70 3.62
C HIS A 612 35.50 -24.64 3.48
N LEU A 613 36.47 -24.93 2.63
CA LEU A 613 37.61 -24.06 2.35
C LEU A 613 37.14 -22.71 1.81
N GLY A 614 37.59 -21.61 2.42
CA GLY A 614 37.20 -20.25 2.02
C GLY A 614 37.67 -19.89 0.61
N VAL A 615 36.89 -19.06 -0.08
CA VAL A 615 37.15 -18.60 -1.45
C VAL A 615 37.21 -17.09 -1.55
N MET A 616 38.07 -16.58 -2.42
CA MET A 616 38.23 -15.15 -2.72
C MET A 616 38.15 -14.90 -4.22
N SER A 617 37.58 -13.78 -4.64
CA SER A 617 37.57 -13.41 -6.06
C SER A 617 39.01 -13.29 -6.59
N PRO A 618 39.33 -13.79 -7.81
CA PRO A 618 40.70 -13.80 -8.33
C PRO A 618 41.26 -12.39 -8.58
N THR A 619 40.37 -11.41 -8.77
CA THR A 619 40.68 -9.99 -8.90
C THR A 619 39.67 -9.16 -8.11
N LYS A 620 39.95 -7.86 -7.93
CA LYS A 620 38.99 -6.93 -7.31
C LYS A 620 37.76 -6.78 -8.20
N VAL A 621 36.60 -7.01 -7.63
CA VAL A 621 35.30 -6.86 -8.29
C VAL A 621 34.89 -5.39 -8.24
N PRO A 622 34.55 -4.76 -9.37
CA PRO A 622 34.18 -3.36 -9.42
C PRO A 622 32.85 -3.10 -8.72
N ILE A 623 32.74 -1.93 -8.09
CA ILE A 623 31.47 -1.40 -7.57
C ILE A 623 30.81 -0.60 -8.70
N VAL A 624 29.71 -1.12 -9.23
CA VAL A 624 28.97 -0.49 -10.33
C VAL A 624 27.58 -0.12 -9.81
N ALA A 625 27.22 1.16 -9.91
CA ALA A 625 25.92 1.68 -9.46
C ALA A 625 25.54 1.28 -8.01
N GLY A 626 26.51 1.29 -7.08
CA GLY A 626 26.25 0.91 -5.68
C GLY A 626 26.03 -0.60 -5.48
N LYS A 627 26.53 -1.44 -6.40
CA LYS A 627 26.41 -2.89 -6.33
C LYS A 627 27.74 -3.56 -6.62
N ILE A 628 28.02 -4.65 -5.90
CA ILE A 628 29.10 -5.59 -6.19
C ILE A 628 28.47 -6.96 -6.49
N SER A 629 28.88 -7.58 -7.60
CA SER A 629 28.34 -8.88 -7.99
C SER A 629 29.43 -9.82 -8.50
N PHE A 630 29.43 -11.05 -7.99
CA PHE A 630 30.41 -12.06 -8.34
C PHE A 630 29.84 -13.47 -8.21
N ASP A 631 30.13 -14.32 -9.20
CA ASP A 631 29.66 -15.70 -9.26
C ASP A 631 30.86 -16.66 -9.18
N PHE A 632 31.05 -17.27 -8.01
CA PHE A 632 32.09 -18.27 -7.74
C PHE A 632 31.82 -19.61 -8.43
N THR A 633 30.69 -19.80 -9.10
CA THR A 633 30.38 -21.07 -9.77
C THR A 633 30.93 -21.14 -11.20
N GLN A 634 31.36 -20.01 -11.77
CA GLN A 634 31.75 -19.89 -13.17
C GLN A 634 33.26 -20.05 -13.41
N GLN A 635 34.08 -19.73 -12.43
CA GLN A 635 35.54 -19.77 -12.53
C GLN A 635 36.17 -20.15 -11.19
N ASP A 636 37.43 -20.58 -11.27
CA ASP A 636 38.24 -20.82 -10.07
C ASP A 636 38.40 -19.53 -9.27
N SER A 637 38.53 -19.69 -7.96
CA SER A 637 38.78 -18.58 -7.03
C SER A 637 40.25 -18.16 -7.04
N TYR A 638 40.62 -17.24 -6.15
CA TYR A 638 41.97 -16.72 -6.02
C TYR A 638 43.00 -17.83 -5.73
N VAL A 639 44.02 -17.91 -6.59
CA VAL A 639 45.15 -18.83 -6.47
C VAL A 639 46.45 -18.04 -6.45
N THR A 640 47.28 -18.26 -5.44
CA THR A 640 48.65 -17.73 -5.40
C THR A 640 49.62 -18.71 -6.04
N THR A 641 50.65 -18.21 -6.72
CA THR A 641 51.69 -19.06 -7.34
C THR A 641 52.88 -19.34 -6.41
N ASP A 642 53.07 -18.53 -5.37
CA ASP A 642 54.16 -18.66 -4.41
C ASP A 642 53.70 -18.28 -2.98
N PRO A 643 53.50 -19.25 -2.08
CA PRO A 643 53.40 -20.69 -2.36
C PRO A 643 52.12 -21.03 -3.15
N PRO A 644 52.07 -22.17 -3.86
CA PRO A 644 50.95 -22.53 -4.73
C PRO A 644 49.70 -22.93 -3.94
N SER A 645 48.64 -22.13 -3.96
CA SER A 645 47.38 -22.49 -3.28
C SER A 645 46.41 -23.24 -4.20
N PHE A 646 45.32 -23.73 -3.62
CA PHE A 646 44.15 -24.25 -4.32
C PHE A 646 43.00 -23.27 -4.14
N GLY A 647 42.22 -23.06 -5.21
CA GLY A 647 41.00 -22.29 -5.15
C GLY A 647 39.81 -23.20 -4.84
N GLN A 648 39.04 -23.53 -5.87
CA GLN A 648 37.83 -24.34 -5.86
C GLN A 648 38.02 -25.66 -6.60
N ILE A 649 37.12 -26.62 -6.38
CA ILE A 649 37.04 -27.84 -7.18
C ILE A 649 36.05 -27.67 -8.32
N LYS A 650 36.45 -28.05 -9.55
CA LYS A 650 35.55 -28.07 -10.69
C LYS A 650 34.81 -29.41 -10.76
N ASP A 651 33.48 -29.38 -10.72
CA ASP A 651 32.66 -30.55 -10.99
C ASP A 651 32.73 -30.92 -12.48
N ALA A 652 33.10 -32.17 -12.75
CA ALA A 652 33.36 -32.64 -14.11
C ALA A 652 32.07 -32.77 -14.95
N THR A 653 30.91 -32.96 -14.32
CA THR A 653 29.64 -33.17 -15.00
C THR A 653 28.99 -31.85 -15.39
N THR A 654 28.97 -30.88 -14.48
CA THR A 654 28.26 -29.60 -14.63
C THR A 654 29.18 -28.45 -15.06
N ASN A 655 30.50 -28.64 -15.02
CA ASN A 655 31.51 -27.59 -15.20
C ASN A 655 31.45 -26.45 -14.18
N LYS A 656 30.69 -26.59 -13.09
CA LYS A 656 30.62 -25.58 -12.03
C LYS A 656 31.77 -25.72 -11.04
N TRP A 657 32.15 -24.62 -10.43
CA TRP A 657 33.16 -24.57 -9.36
C TRP A 657 32.51 -24.59 -7.98
N LEU A 658 33.03 -25.43 -7.09
CA LEU A 658 32.52 -25.68 -5.74
C LEU A 658 33.60 -25.37 -4.70
N MET A 659 33.23 -24.87 -3.53
CA MET A 659 34.13 -24.77 -2.38
C MET A 659 34.49 -26.20 -1.93
N TYR A 660 35.77 -26.46 -1.68
CA TYR A 660 36.23 -27.75 -1.17
C TYR A 660 35.59 -28.05 0.19
N ALA A 661 34.99 -29.22 0.33
CA ALA A 661 34.50 -29.73 1.62
C ALA A 661 35.67 -30.15 2.53
N ALA A 662 35.37 -30.38 3.81
CA ALA A 662 36.26 -30.97 4.81
C ALA A 662 37.29 -30.05 5.49
N ASP A 663 37.02 -28.74 5.51
CA ASP A 663 37.74 -27.78 6.36
C ASP A 663 36.83 -27.39 7.54
N GLY A 664 36.72 -28.28 8.52
CA GLY A 664 35.81 -28.15 9.66
C GLY A 664 36.50 -27.74 10.97
N ASN A 665 37.81 -27.95 11.07
CA ASN A 665 38.57 -27.53 12.24
C ASN A 665 38.86 -26.03 12.21
N LYS A 666 39.09 -25.45 11.01
CA LYS A 666 39.36 -24.02 10.81
C LYS A 666 40.56 -23.54 11.63
N ASP A 667 41.70 -24.20 11.48
CA ASP A 667 42.94 -23.81 12.15
C ASP A 667 43.45 -22.42 11.72
N ASP A 668 44.11 -21.74 12.66
CA ASP A 668 44.54 -20.34 12.57
C ASP A 668 46.04 -20.18 12.25
N PHE A 669 46.73 -21.28 11.94
CA PHE A 669 48.18 -21.28 11.77
C PHE A 669 48.59 -20.57 10.48
N PHE A 670 48.96 -19.30 10.60
CA PHE A 670 49.69 -18.49 9.61
C PHE A 670 49.25 -18.71 8.15
N GLU A 671 48.10 -18.12 7.82
CA GLU A 671 47.64 -17.81 6.45
C GLU A 671 47.33 -18.96 5.48
N ASN A 672 47.28 -20.21 5.94
CA ASN A 672 46.87 -21.33 5.08
C ASN A 672 45.64 -22.02 5.69
N PHE A 673 44.51 -21.93 5.00
CA PHE A 673 43.35 -22.77 5.26
C PHE A 673 43.71 -24.12 4.68
N ASP A 674 43.98 -25.15 5.46
CA ASP A 674 44.39 -26.43 4.92
C ASP A 674 43.52 -27.56 5.43
N ILE A 675 43.02 -28.37 4.48
CA ILE A 675 42.29 -29.59 4.80
C ILE A 675 43.34 -30.62 5.19
N ASN A 676 43.49 -30.84 6.49
CA ASN A 676 44.61 -31.59 7.05
C ASN A 676 44.15 -32.64 8.07
N PHE A 677 45.09 -33.19 8.82
CA PHE A 677 44.80 -34.20 9.83
C PHE A 677 43.91 -33.69 10.99
N ASN A 678 43.93 -32.40 11.31
CA ASN A 678 43.08 -31.79 12.33
C ASN A 678 41.60 -31.85 11.94
N ASP A 679 41.26 -31.65 10.66
CA ASP A 679 39.90 -31.85 10.15
C ASP A 679 39.46 -33.32 10.24
N SER A 680 40.39 -34.25 9.99
CA SER A 680 40.14 -35.68 10.22
C SER A 680 39.84 -35.96 11.69
N ASN A 681 40.57 -35.33 12.61
CA ASN A 681 40.33 -35.47 14.04
C ASN A 681 38.99 -34.85 14.44
N ARG A 682 38.63 -33.71 13.87
CA ARG A 682 37.31 -33.11 14.08
C ARG A 682 36.19 -34.07 13.67
N TRP A 683 36.28 -34.63 12.48
CA TRP A 683 35.35 -35.66 12.01
C TRP A 683 35.33 -36.88 12.93
N LYS A 684 36.49 -37.43 13.33
CA LYS A 684 36.57 -38.60 14.23
C LYS A 684 35.91 -38.36 15.58
N LEU A 685 36.05 -37.17 16.15
CA LEU A 685 35.46 -36.80 17.43
C LEU A 685 33.94 -36.66 17.35
N GLU A 686 33.42 -36.29 16.17
CA GLU A 686 31.98 -36.11 15.95
C GLU A 686 31.34 -37.31 15.24
N SER A 687 32.11 -38.31 14.81
CA SER A 687 31.62 -39.47 14.09
C SER A 687 30.63 -40.29 14.91
N GLY A 688 29.49 -40.64 14.30
CA GLY A 688 28.38 -41.31 14.96
C GLY A 688 27.42 -40.36 15.67
N ILE A 689 27.63 -39.04 15.57
CA ILE A 689 26.63 -38.05 15.97
C ILE A 689 25.72 -37.77 14.78
N PHE A 690 24.44 -38.07 14.97
CA PHE A 690 23.37 -37.92 13.97
C PHE A 690 22.43 -36.78 14.35
N ASP A 691 21.70 -36.24 13.38
CA ASP A 691 20.71 -35.17 13.55
C ASP A 691 21.23 -33.93 14.32
N GLN A 692 22.47 -33.52 14.03
CA GLN A 692 23.05 -32.34 14.68
C GLN A 692 23.85 -31.47 13.73
N TYR A 693 23.77 -30.16 13.94
CA TYR A 693 24.55 -29.15 13.25
C TYR A 693 26.02 -29.18 13.72
N LYS A 694 26.84 -30.04 13.12
CA LYS A 694 28.24 -30.30 13.52
C LYS A 694 29.27 -29.82 12.51
N LYS A 695 30.52 -29.63 12.95
CA LYS A 695 31.57 -29.10 12.08
C LYS A 695 32.23 -30.18 11.18
N GLY A 696 32.13 -31.45 11.57
CA GLY A 696 32.62 -32.62 10.84
C GLY A 696 31.60 -33.21 9.86
N ASP A 697 30.41 -32.61 9.75
CA ASP A 697 29.40 -32.92 8.73
C ASP A 697 29.80 -32.21 7.43
N TYR A 698 30.56 -32.90 6.59
CA TYR A 698 31.17 -32.36 5.38
C TYR A 698 30.27 -32.49 4.16
N ASN A 699 29.35 -33.44 4.14
CA ASN A 699 28.33 -33.54 3.09
C ASN A 699 27.03 -32.80 3.44
N MET A 700 26.91 -32.29 4.66
CA MET A 700 25.80 -31.46 5.15
C MET A 700 24.46 -32.19 5.18
N ASP A 701 24.51 -33.49 5.47
CA ASP A 701 23.33 -34.35 5.58
C ASP A 701 22.80 -34.51 7.02
N ALA A 702 23.39 -33.77 7.97
CA ALA A 702 23.16 -33.80 9.42
C ALA A 702 23.76 -35.00 10.17
N ASP A 703 24.42 -35.92 9.48
CA ASP A 703 24.81 -37.22 9.99
C ASP A 703 26.32 -37.43 9.84
N VAL A 704 27.12 -37.12 10.88
CA VAL A 704 28.57 -37.25 10.80
C VAL A 704 28.97 -38.73 10.76
N ASN A 705 29.32 -39.24 9.58
CA ASN A 705 29.50 -40.67 9.33
C ASN A 705 30.65 -40.95 8.34
N PHE A 706 30.75 -42.20 7.84
CA PHE A 706 31.82 -42.59 6.94
C PHE A 706 31.86 -41.78 5.63
N SER A 707 30.71 -41.28 5.16
CA SER A 707 30.58 -40.47 3.94
C SER A 707 31.38 -39.17 4.02
N ASP A 708 31.37 -38.50 5.18
CA ASP A 708 32.19 -37.31 5.42
C ASP A 708 33.69 -37.62 5.34
N SER A 709 34.09 -38.78 5.87
CA SER A 709 35.48 -39.22 5.81
C SER A 709 35.98 -39.42 4.38
N VAL A 710 35.07 -39.77 3.45
CA VAL A 710 35.40 -39.90 2.03
C VAL A 710 35.69 -38.53 1.42
N LEU A 711 34.90 -37.51 1.76
CA LEU A 711 35.14 -36.12 1.33
C LEU A 711 36.47 -35.60 1.90
N TRP A 712 36.75 -35.83 3.18
CA TRP A 712 38.03 -35.47 3.77
C TRP A 712 39.20 -36.16 3.07
N LYS A 713 39.14 -37.49 2.85
CA LYS A 713 40.21 -38.23 2.15
C LYS A 713 40.46 -37.70 0.74
N LYS A 714 39.40 -37.29 0.04
CA LYS A 714 39.48 -36.72 -1.31
C LYS A 714 40.20 -35.37 -1.32
N ASN A 715 39.98 -34.55 -0.29
CA ASN A 715 40.45 -33.17 -0.23
C ASN A 715 41.65 -32.95 0.70
N ASN A 716 42.11 -33.99 1.39
CA ASN A 716 43.28 -33.91 2.27
C ASN A 716 44.52 -33.38 1.53
N GLY A 717 45.17 -32.37 2.12
CA GLY A 717 46.32 -31.66 1.55
C GLY A 717 45.95 -30.48 0.64
N ARG A 718 44.67 -30.18 0.41
CA ARG A 718 44.25 -28.95 -0.26
C ARG A 718 44.32 -27.79 0.72
N TYR A 719 44.75 -26.64 0.24
CA TYR A 719 44.82 -25.43 1.04
C TYR A 719 44.58 -24.17 0.24
N SER A 720 44.03 -23.12 0.87
CA SER A 720 43.74 -21.81 0.28
C SER A 720 44.48 -20.72 1.08
N ARG A 721 44.87 -19.64 0.41
CA ARG A 721 45.51 -18.46 1.03
C ARG A 721 44.55 -17.28 1.18
N THR A 722 43.27 -17.56 1.39
CA THR A 722 42.22 -16.54 1.52
C THR A 722 42.22 -15.96 2.95
N PRO A 723 43.12 -15.03 3.36
CA PRO A 723 43.56 -14.87 4.76
C PRO A 723 42.40 -14.60 5.74
N HIS A 724 42.46 -15.05 7.00
CA HIS A 724 41.39 -14.82 8.01
C HIS A 724 41.42 -13.44 8.65
#